data_AF-A0A7L0FR59-F1
#
_entry.id   AF-A0A7L0FR59-F1
#
_cell.length_a   1.000
_cell.length_b   1.000
_cell.length_c   1.000
_cell.angle_alpha   90.00
_cell.angle_beta   90.00
_cell.angle_gamma   90.00
#
_symmetry.space_group_name_H-M   'P 1'
#
loop_
_entity.id
_entity.type
_entity.pdbx_description
1 polymer ?
#
loop_
_entity_poly.entity_id
_entity_poly.type
_entity_poly.pdbx_seq_one_letter_code
_entity_poly.pdbx_strand_id
1 'polypeptide(L)'
;LCRIRNIGIMAHIDAGKTTTTERMLYYSGYIRTLGDVDDGDTVTDFMVQERERGITIQSAAVTFDWKDYRVNLIDTPGHVDFTVEVERCLRVLDGAVAVFDASAGVEAQTLTVWRQADKHQIPRICFLNKMDKNRASFTYAVESIKQKLKTKPLLLQLPIGEAKTFRGLVDVVTKEQIIWKPTSDLDDGKNFEQKLVLEADDPNLFQEVQDARNTLIEQVADLDDEFAELVLGEYSENFDIIPADKLQSAIRRVTLAQKAVPVLCGSALKNKGVQPLLDAVIMYLPAPNERSYEFLQWYKDDLCALAFKVLHDKCRGPLVFVRVYSGSLKPQSAVYNINKSCTERMSRLLLPFADQQIEIPSLMPGNIALTVGLKQSATGDTIVSSKASAVAAARRAGRDAGRDKRSTSEVESLLLAGVEIPDPVFFCTIEPPSMAKQQDLDNALSCLQREDPSLKVKLDPDTGQTILCGMGELHIEIIHDRIKREYGVETYLGPLQIAYRETILNAAQATDILDKTVGDKRHFVTAELEVRPTLEERGTTKPVIEYAASVMEVLPKELQGAIENGITNSCIQGPLLGFPVQGIDVTVQSLTVHPDTSHTMVSACVSRCMQKALKKATIQILEPLMNLEITVSEDHLSAALADLAQRRGSIQEIQSRQDNRVVVAAVPLAETMGYSTVLRSLTSGSATFTLELASYQALNSQEQSALLQRRMGLV
;
A
#
# COMPACT_ATOMS: atom_id res chain seq x y z
N LEU A 1 11.02 -21.96 19.91
CA LEU A 1 10.47 -21.66 18.57
C LEU A 1 9.14 -22.38 18.32
N CYS A 2 9.07 -23.70 18.53
CA CYS A 2 7.87 -24.51 18.22
C CYS A 2 6.56 -24.09 18.93
N ARG A 3 6.67 -23.40 20.08
CA ARG A 3 5.51 -22.91 20.87
C ARG A 3 5.13 -21.45 20.58
N ILE A 4 5.65 -20.85 19.51
CA ILE A 4 5.28 -19.50 19.10
C ILE A 4 4.37 -19.60 17.87
N ARG A 5 3.35 -18.74 17.80
CA ARG A 5 2.51 -18.53 16.62
C ARG A 5 2.52 -17.05 16.29
N ASN A 6 3.02 -16.67 15.11
CA ASN A 6 2.90 -15.30 14.62
C ASN A 6 1.77 -15.28 13.59
N ILE A 7 0.63 -14.71 13.98
CA ILE A 7 -0.59 -14.76 13.20
C ILE A 7 -1.10 -13.36 12.87
N GLY A 8 -1.71 -13.21 11.70
CA GLY A 8 -2.49 -12.02 11.37
C GLY A 8 -3.95 -12.34 11.16
N ILE A 9 -4.81 -11.37 11.44
CA ILE A 9 -6.23 -11.46 11.11
C ILE A 9 -6.47 -10.63 9.85
N MET A 10 -6.99 -11.27 8.80
CA MET A 10 -7.29 -10.63 7.52
C MET A 10 -8.77 -10.83 7.16
N ALA A 11 -9.40 -9.79 6.60
CA ALA A 11 -10.81 -9.81 6.23
C ALA A 11 -11.22 -8.54 5.49
N HIS A 12 -12.39 -8.60 4.84
CA HIS A 12 -13.12 -7.41 4.39
C HIS A 12 -13.50 -6.48 5.57
N ILE A 13 -13.86 -5.24 5.24
CA ILE A 13 -14.42 -4.26 6.17
C ILE A 13 -15.69 -4.88 6.80
N ASP A 14 -15.94 -4.62 8.07
CA ASP A 14 -17.11 -5.15 8.80
C ASP A 14 -17.26 -6.68 8.87
N ALA A 15 -16.26 -7.48 8.47
CA ALA A 15 -16.28 -8.93 8.70
C ALA A 15 -16.13 -9.30 10.20
N GLY A 16 -15.75 -8.34 11.04
CA GLY A 16 -15.57 -8.50 12.49
C GLY A 16 -14.15 -8.94 12.90
N LYS A 17 -13.11 -8.40 12.24
CA LYS A 17 -11.69 -8.63 12.60
C LYS A 17 -11.41 -8.20 14.03
N THR A 18 -11.58 -6.90 14.30
CA THR A 18 -11.33 -6.28 15.62
C THR A 18 -12.14 -6.96 16.71
N THR A 19 -13.43 -7.24 16.46
CA THR A 19 -14.27 -7.98 17.40
C THR A 19 -13.69 -9.36 17.70
N THR A 20 -13.22 -10.09 16.68
CA THR A 20 -12.58 -11.40 16.86
C THR A 20 -11.27 -11.27 17.66
N THR A 21 -10.44 -10.28 17.35
CA THR A 21 -9.21 -9.98 18.09
C THR A 21 -9.48 -9.70 19.57
N GLU A 22 -10.44 -8.84 19.87
CA GLU A 22 -10.83 -8.47 21.22
C GLU A 22 -11.30 -9.69 22.03
N ARG A 23 -12.09 -10.58 21.43
CA ARG A 23 -12.51 -11.83 22.07
C ARG A 23 -11.34 -12.79 22.30
N MET A 24 -10.40 -12.89 21.36
CA MET A 24 -9.18 -13.69 21.57
C MET A 24 -8.39 -13.20 22.78
N LEU A 25 -8.21 -11.88 22.90
CA LEU A 25 -7.52 -11.26 24.04
C LEU A 25 -8.28 -11.49 25.35
N TYR A 26 -9.60 -11.34 25.36
CA TYR A 26 -10.42 -11.63 26.55
C TYR A 26 -10.31 -13.08 27.01
N TYR A 27 -10.45 -14.05 26.09
CA TYR A 27 -10.39 -15.47 26.45
C TYR A 27 -9.01 -15.92 26.90
N SER A 28 -7.95 -15.34 26.35
CA SER A 28 -6.58 -15.57 26.86
C SER A 28 -6.36 -15.08 28.30
N GLY A 29 -7.32 -14.35 28.88
CA GLY A 29 -7.22 -13.74 30.21
C GLY A 29 -6.42 -12.44 30.22
N TYR A 30 -6.12 -11.90 29.04
CA TYR A 30 -5.35 -10.69 28.86
C TYR A 30 -6.15 -9.44 29.24
N ILE A 31 -7.38 -9.33 28.71
CA ILE A 31 -8.32 -8.24 29.03
C ILE A 31 -9.35 -8.76 30.03
N ARG A 32 -9.70 -7.95 31.03
CA ARG A 32 -10.69 -8.31 32.07
C ARG A 32 -12.13 -8.00 31.68
N THR A 33 -12.31 -7.10 30.73
CA THR A 33 -13.60 -6.60 30.22
C THR A 33 -13.66 -6.77 28.71
N LEU A 34 -14.84 -6.96 28.17
CA LEU A 34 -15.05 -7.09 26.73
C LEU A 34 -15.26 -5.69 26.14
N GLY A 35 -14.37 -5.25 25.25
CA GLY A 35 -14.59 -4.06 24.44
C GLY A 35 -15.61 -4.30 23.32
N ASP A 36 -16.27 -3.23 22.87
CA ASP A 36 -17.08 -3.19 21.65
C ASP A 36 -16.55 -2.13 20.70
N VAL A 37 -16.60 -2.43 19.40
CA VAL A 37 -16.18 -1.51 18.32
C VAL A 37 -17.17 -0.35 18.25
N ASP A 38 -18.46 -0.63 18.42
CA ASP A 38 -19.52 0.39 18.34
C ASP A 38 -19.43 1.41 19.49
N ASP A 39 -18.89 0.99 20.64
CA ASP A 39 -18.66 1.84 21.82
C ASP A 39 -17.26 2.51 21.81
N GLY A 40 -16.37 2.12 20.87
CA GLY A 40 -15.01 2.66 20.76
C GLY A 40 -14.06 2.23 21.89
N ASP A 41 -14.37 1.14 22.57
CA ASP A 41 -13.66 0.64 23.76
C ASP A 41 -12.69 -0.52 23.45
N THR A 42 -12.48 -0.86 22.17
CA THR A 42 -11.55 -1.90 21.76
C THR A 42 -10.10 -1.54 22.07
N VAL A 43 -9.31 -2.55 22.47
CA VAL A 43 -7.90 -2.35 22.84
C VAL A 43 -7.01 -2.19 21.61
N THR A 44 -7.43 -2.72 20.47
CA THR A 44 -6.63 -2.71 19.23
C THR A 44 -6.82 -1.44 18.40
N ASP A 45 -7.94 -0.72 18.55
CA ASP A 45 -8.18 0.56 17.88
C ASP A 45 -7.72 1.71 18.80
N PHE A 46 -6.42 1.99 18.75
CA PHE A 46 -5.79 2.99 19.62
C PHE A 46 -5.94 4.41 19.09
N MET A 47 -6.18 4.57 17.78
CA MET A 47 -6.38 5.89 17.19
C MET A 47 -7.83 6.37 17.38
N VAL A 48 -7.99 7.65 17.68
CA VAL A 48 -9.33 8.26 17.80
C VAL A 48 -10.08 8.15 16.47
N GLN A 49 -9.37 8.24 15.35
CA GLN A 49 -9.93 8.09 13.99
C GLN A 49 -10.46 6.69 13.72
N GLU A 50 -9.83 5.65 14.29
CA GLU A 50 -10.31 4.27 14.18
C GLU A 50 -11.65 4.11 14.91
N ARG A 51 -11.74 4.67 16.13
CA ARG A 51 -12.96 4.66 16.96
C ARG A 51 -14.08 5.48 16.35
N GLU A 52 -13.79 6.67 15.83
CA GLU A 52 -14.79 7.55 15.20
C GLU A 52 -15.40 6.94 13.93
N ARG A 53 -14.62 6.15 13.18
CA ARG A 53 -15.04 5.59 11.87
C ARG A 53 -15.38 4.09 11.93
N GLY A 54 -15.09 3.40 13.04
CA GLY A 54 -15.30 1.95 13.19
C GLY A 54 -14.42 1.09 12.27
N ILE A 55 -13.26 1.60 11.83
CA ILE A 55 -12.34 0.89 10.92
C ILE A 55 -10.93 0.82 11.51
N THR A 56 -10.24 -0.29 11.28
CA THR A 56 -8.81 -0.43 11.59
C THR A 56 -7.97 0.25 10.51
N ILE A 57 -7.16 1.23 10.91
CA ILE A 57 -6.31 2.06 10.05
C ILE A 57 -4.86 1.59 10.18
N GLN A 58 -4.39 1.38 11.41
CA GLN A 58 -3.05 0.90 11.71
C GLN A 58 -3.08 -0.49 12.34
N SER A 59 -2.08 -1.29 12.03
CA SER A 59 -1.96 -2.65 12.53
C SER A 59 -1.59 -2.68 14.02
N ALA A 60 -2.40 -3.32 14.84
CA ALA A 60 -2.10 -3.51 16.25
C ALA A 60 -1.32 -4.82 16.43
N ALA A 61 -0.11 -4.76 16.97
CA ALA A 61 0.66 -5.94 17.34
C ALA A 61 0.49 -6.22 18.83
N VAL A 62 -0.06 -7.38 19.19
CA VAL A 62 -0.31 -7.79 20.57
C VAL A 62 0.24 -9.19 20.80
N THR A 63 0.83 -9.41 21.97
CA THR A 63 1.34 -10.72 22.38
C THR A 63 0.56 -11.24 23.58
N PHE A 64 0.05 -12.47 23.51
CA PHE A 64 -0.65 -13.14 24.61
C PHE A 64 -0.35 -14.63 24.61
N ASP A 65 -0.64 -15.31 25.73
CA ASP A 65 -0.41 -16.74 25.87
C ASP A 65 -1.74 -17.52 25.84
N TRP A 66 -1.78 -18.67 25.15
CA TRP A 66 -2.93 -19.58 25.09
C TRP A 66 -2.43 -21.03 25.20
N LYS A 67 -2.90 -21.79 26.19
CA LYS A 67 -2.53 -23.22 26.43
C LYS A 67 -1.01 -23.52 26.34
N ASP A 68 -0.18 -22.71 27.00
CA ASP A 68 1.30 -22.77 26.97
C ASP A 68 1.99 -22.38 25.65
N TYR A 69 1.24 -21.85 24.68
CA TYR A 69 1.76 -21.27 23.45
C TYR A 69 1.73 -19.75 23.52
N ARG A 70 2.76 -19.12 22.96
CA ARG A 70 2.81 -17.67 22.78
C ARG A 70 2.27 -17.30 21.41
N VAL A 71 1.22 -16.48 21.39
CA VAL A 71 0.61 -15.94 20.18
C VAL A 71 1.00 -14.48 20.03
N ASN A 72 1.70 -14.16 18.95
CA ASN A 72 1.95 -12.80 18.51
C ASN A 72 0.95 -12.51 17.40
N LEU A 73 -0.09 -11.74 17.73
CA LEU A 73 -1.17 -11.38 16.83
C LEU A 73 -0.89 -10.00 16.24
N ILE A 74 -1.07 -9.87 14.92
CA ILE A 74 -1.12 -8.58 14.24
C ILE A 74 -2.52 -8.41 13.64
N ASP A 75 -3.29 -7.47 14.17
CA ASP A 75 -4.57 -7.10 13.55
C ASP A 75 -4.28 -6.26 12.30
N THR A 76 -4.87 -6.59 11.16
CA THR A 76 -4.58 -5.92 9.88
C THR A 76 -5.76 -5.09 9.39
N PRO A 77 -5.51 -3.92 8.77
CA PRO A 77 -6.58 -3.12 8.17
C PRO A 77 -7.39 -3.91 7.12
N GLY A 78 -8.70 -3.67 7.08
CA GLY A 78 -9.58 -4.24 6.05
C GLY A 78 -9.77 -3.36 4.82
N HIS A 79 -9.35 -2.10 4.90
CA HIS A 79 -9.62 -1.09 3.89
C HIS A 79 -8.53 -1.07 2.81
N VAL A 80 -8.92 -0.86 1.55
CA VAL A 80 -8.02 -0.87 0.38
C VAL A 80 -6.94 0.21 0.46
N ASP A 81 -7.27 1.35 1.07
CA ASP A 81 -6.33 2.46 1.24
C ASP A 81 -5.14 2.16 2.17
N PHE A 82 -5.24 1.10 2.98
CA PHE A 82 -4.19 0.63 3.88
C PHE A 82 -3.62 -0.72 3.41
N THR A 83 -3.64 -0.97 2.11
CA THR A 83 -3.07 -2.19 1.50
C THR A 83 -1.57 -2.37 1.77
N VAL A 84 -0.81 -1.29 1.89
CA VAL A 84 0.62 -1.34 2.27
C VAL A 84 0.82 -1.78 3.72
N GLU A 85 -0.09 -1.38 4.60
CA GLU A 85 -0.19 -1.88 5.98
C GLU A 85 -0.45 -3.39 6.00
N VAL A 86 -1.36 -3.88 5.15
CA VAL A 86 -1.64 -5.31 5.06
C VAL A 86 -0.42 -6.07 4.51
N GLU A 87 0.21 -5.57 3.45
CA GLU A 87 1.38 -6.21 2.83
C GLU A 87 2.58 -6.28 3.79
N ARG A 88 2.87 -5.21 4.54
CA ARG A 88 3.96 -5.22 5.52
C ARG A 88 3.70 -6.19 6.68
N CYS A 89 2.43 -6.33 7.10
CA CYS A 89 2.05 -7.25 8.17
C CYS A 89 2.16 -8.69 7.70
N LEU A 90 1.51 -9.04 6.57
CA LEU A 90 1.51 -10.40 6.01
C LEU A 90 2.93 -10.97 5.89
N ARG A 91 3.87 -10.16 5.44
CA ARG A 91 5.27 -10.59 5.32
C ARG A 91 5.93 -11.09 6.61
N VAL A 92 5.57 -10.51 7.76
CA VAL A 92 6.17 -10.80 9.07
C VAL A 92 5.53 -12.02 9.73
N LEU A 93 4.35 -12.40 9.25
CA LEU A 93 3.52 -13.43 9.83
C LEU A 93 3.93 -14.81 9.33
N ASP A 94 3.82 -15.79 10.22
CA ASP A 94 4.05 -17.18 9.86
C ASP A 94 2.75 -17.81 9.34
N GLY A 95 1.59 -17.43 9.89
CA GLY A 95 0.27 -17.87 9.47
C GLY A 95 -0.78 -16.75 9.53
N ALA A 96 -1.99 -16.99 9.02
CA ALA A 96 -3.07 -16.01 9.09
C ALA A 96 -4.46 -16.63 9.27
N VAL A 97 -5.36 -15.85 9.84
CA VAL A 97 -6.79 -16.17 10.02
C VAL A 97 -7.60 -15.30 9.08
N ALA A 98 -8.23 -15.91 8.08
CA ALA A 98 -9.15 -15.26 7.16
C ALA A 98 -10.54 -15.21 7.77
N VAL A 99 -11.01 -14.04 8.19
CA VAL A 99 -12.36 -13.86 8.72
C VAL A 99 -13.30 -13.48 7.58
N PHE A 100 -14.44 -14.15 7.50
CA PHE A 100 -15.48 -13.88 6.50
C PHE A 100 -16.80 -13.60 7.20
N ASP A 101 -17.63 -12.73 6.63
CA ASP A 101 -19.03 -12.63 7.04
C ASP A 101 -19.82 -13.77 6.40
N ALA A 102 -20.40 -14.65 7.23
CA ALA A 102 -21.19 -15.79 6.77
C ALA A 102 -22.43 -15.41 5.94
N SER A 103 -22.87 -14.15 5.96
CA SER A 103 -23.96 -13.64 5.13
C SER A 103 -23.53 -13.12 3.76
N ALA A 104 -22.29 -12.64 3.63
CA ALA A 104 -21.77 -12.05 2.39
C ALA A 104 -20.86 -13.03 1.60
N GLY A 105 -20.15 -13.91 2.30
CA GLY A 105 -19.17 -14.83 1.72
C GLY A 105 -17.87 -14.10 1.36
N VAL A 106 -17.31 -14.39 0.18
CA VAL A 106 -16.07 -13.75 -0.30
C VAL A 106 -16.39 -12.43 -1.02
N GLU A 107 -15.83 -11.35 -0.50
CA GLU A 107 -15.98 -9.98 -1.02
C GLU A 107 -14.73 -9.51 -1.80
N ALA A 108 -14.84 -8.38 -2.51
CA ALA A 108 -13.80 -7.90 -3.42
C ALA A 108 -12.44 -7.67 -2.72
N GLN A 109 -12.44 -7.07 -1.54
CA GLN A 109 -11.22 -6.79 -0.77
C GLN A 109 -10.63 -8.08 -0.19
N THR A 110 -11.47 -9.06 0.14
CA THR A 110 -10.98 -10.36 0.59
C THR A 110 -10.15 -11.04 -0.50
N LEU A 111 -10.51 -10.88 -1.78
CA LEU A 111 -9.70 -11.36 -2.90
C LEU A 111 -8.33 -10.68 -2.96
N THR A 112 -8.29 -9.35 -2.76
CA THR A 112 -7.04 -8.59 -2.76
C THR A 112 -6.10 -9.06 -1.65
N VAL A 113 -6.59 -9.16 -0.41
CA VAL A 113 -5.79 -9.60 0.73
C VAL A 113 -5.40 -11.07 0.61
N TRP A 114 -6.28 -11.90 0.04
CA TRP A 114 -5.96 -13.30 -0.24
C TRP A 114 -4.80 -13.45 -1.22
N ARG A 115 -4.79 -12.68 -2.31
CA ARG A 115 -3.69 -12.65 -3.29
C ARG A 115 -2.39 -12.16 -2.66
N GLN A 116 -2.44 -11.16 -1.78
CA GLN A 116 -1.25 -10.71 -1.02
C GLN A 116 -0.71 -11.81 -0.11
N ALA A 117 -1.58 -12.58 0.53
CA ALA A 117 -1.16 -13.72 1.36
C ALA A 117 -0.64 -14.90 0.51
N ASP A 118 -1.16 -15.11 -0.70
CA ASP A 118 -0.64 -16.09 -1.67
C ASP A 118 0.79 -15.70 -2.12
N LYS A 119 1.03 -14.42 -2.41
CA LYS A 119 2.35 -13.87 -2.78
C LYS A 119 3.43 -14.19 -1.74
N HIS A 120 3.07 -14.15 -0.45
CA HIS A 120 3.97 -14.46 0.67
C HIS A 120 3.90 -15.92 1.14
N GLN A 121 3.16 -16.77 0.42
CA GLN A 121 2.98 -18.19 0.73
C GLN A 121 2.59 -18.42 2.19
N ILE A 122 1.65 -17.63 2.74
CA ILE A 122 1.25 -17.71 4.16
C ILE A 122 0.19 -18.81 4.36
N PRO A 123 0.42 -19.85 5.18
CA PRO A 123 -0.61 -20.82 5.56
C PRO A 123 -1.75 -20.17 6.33
N ARG A 124 -2.98 -20.61 6.06
CA ARG A 124 -4.19 -19.89 6.47
C ARG A 124 -5.28 -20.82 6.95
N ILE A 125 -6.05 -20.31 7.91
CA ILE A 125 -7.34 -20.90 8.33
C ILE A 125 -8.46 -19.89 8.07
N CYS A 126 -9.65 -20.36 7.74
CA CYS A 126 -10.83 -19.55 7.49
C CYS A 126 -11.78 -19.61 8.69
N PHE A 127 -12.31 -18.46 9.10
CA PHE A 127 -13.31 -18.32 10.15
C PHE A 127 -14.55 -17.62 9.60
N LEU A 128 -15.64 -18.38 9.49
CA LEU A 128 -16.95 -17.86 9.10
C LEU A 128 -17.62 -17.23 10.32
N ASN A 129 -17.51 -15.91 10.42
CA ASN A 129 -18.03 -15.10 11.51
C ASN A 129 -19.48 -14.65 11.22
N LYS A 130 -20.13 -14.10 12.25
CA LYS A 130 -21.49 -13.54 12.18
C LYS A 130 -22.55 -14.58 11.80
N MET A 131 -22.36 -15.84 12.22
CA MET A 131 -23.34 -16.91 12.06
C MET A 131 -24.71 -16.62 12.71
N ASP A 132 -24.79 -15.61 13.58
CA ASP A 132 -26.00 -15.12 14.23
C ASP A 132 -26.86 -14.19 13.36
N LYS A 133 -26.35 -13.68 12.23
CA LYS A 133 -27.11 -12.79 11.32
C LYS A 133 -28.24 -13.54 10.63
N ASN A 134 -29.37 -12.85 10.40
CA ASN A 134 -30.56 -13.42 9.72
C ASN A 134 -30.29 -14.04 8.34
N ARG A 135 -29.29 -13.51 7.61
CA ARG A 135 -28.90 -14.00 6.27
C ARG A 135 -27.65 -14.87 6.30
N ALA A 136 -27.17 -15.27 7.48
CA ALA A 136 -26.01 -16.13 7.58
C ALA A 136 -26.33 -17.51 7.01
N SER A 137 -25.49 -17.98 6.09
CA SER A 137 -25.60 -19.32 5.53
C SER A 137 -24.21 -19.93 5.42
N PHE A 138 -23.99 -21.01 6.18
CA PHE A 138 -22.72 -21.73 6.20
C PHE A 138 -22.38 -22.30 4.82
N THR A 139 -23.34 -22.98 4.19
CA THR A 139 -23.18 -23.60 2.88
C THR A 139 -22.86 -22.58 1.79
N TYR A 140 -23.56 -21.44 1.78
CA TYR A 140 -23.29 -20.37 0.81
C TYR A 140 -21.88 -19.81 0.99
N ALA A 141 -21.44 -19.54 2.23
CA ALA A 141 -20.11 -19.00 2.50
C ALA A 141 -18.99 -19.97 2.08
N VAL A 142 -19.16 -21.27 2.34
CA VAL A 142 -18.21 -22.32 1.90
C VAL A 142 -18.13 -22.40 0.37
N GLU A 143 -19.27 -22.40 -0.32
CA GLU A 143 -19.30 -22.44 -1.78
C GLU A 143 -18.69 -21.16 -2.39
N SER A 144 -18.92 -20.01 -1.75
CA SER A 144 -18.29 -18.73 -2.12
C SER A 144 -16.76 -18.80 -2.04
N ILE A 145 -16.21 -19.39 -0.97
CA ILE A 145 -14.77 -19.63 -0.81
C ILE A 145 -14.24 -20.51 -1.94
N LYS A 146 -14.92 -21.61 -2.23
CA LYS A 146 -14.52 -22.55 -3.28
C LYS A 146 -14.49 -21.91 -4.68
N GLN A 147 -15.55 -21.18 -5.04
CA GLN A 147 -15.71 -20.59 -6.36
C GLN A 147 -14.82 -19.36 -6.59
N LYS A 148 -14.80 -18.42 -5.63
CA LYS A 148 -14.11 -17.14 -5.79
C LYS A 148 -12.62 -17.21 -5.48
N LEU A 149 -12.22 -17.95 -4.45
CA LEU A 149 -10.80 -18.10 -4.06
C LEU A 149 -10.11 -19.26 -4.79
N LYS A 150 -10.85 -20.08 -5.54
CA LYS A 150 -10.34 -21.25 -6.29
C LYS A 150 -9.52 -22.20 -5.39
N THR A 151 -9.90 -22.35 -4.13
CA THR A 151 -9.24 -23.20 -3.12
C THR A 151 -10.16 -24.30 -2.60
N LYS A 152 -9.60 -25.36 -2.03
CA LYS A 152 -10.34 -26.47 -1.42
C LYS A 152 -10.59 -26.18 0.07
N PRO A 153 -11.84 -25.91 0.51
CA PRO A 153 -12.15 -25.76 1.93
C PRO A 153 -12.25 -27.12 2.63
N LEU A 154 -11.57 -27.28 3.77
CA LEU A 154 -11.70 -28.43 4.67
C LEU A 154 -12.61 -28.08 5.84
N LEU A 155 -13.81 -28.67 5.90
CA LEU A 155 -14.79 -28.35 6.93
C LEU A 155 -14.41 -29.04 8.26
N LEU A 156 -13.94 -28.25 9.23
CA LEU A 156 -13.59 -28.78 10.56
C LEU A 156 -14.77 -28.71 11.53
N GLN A 157 -15.71 -27.80 11.28
CA GLN A 157 -16.82 -27.53 12.18
C GLN A 157 -18.14 -27.41 11.42
N LEU A 158 -19.20 -27.89 12.04
CA LEU A 158 -20.57 -27.70 11.58
C LEU A 158 -21.36 -26.84 12.59
N PRO A 159 -22.13 -25.84 12.13
CA PRO A 159 -22.95 -25.04 13.03
C PRO A 159 -24.17 -25.81 13.51
N ILE A 160 -24.54 -25.64 14.78
CA ILE A 160 -25.80 -26.13 15.33
C ILE A 160 -26.81 -24.97 15.34
N GLY A 161 -27.74 -25.03 14.39
CA GLY A 161 -28.72 -23.96 14.12
C GLY A 161 -28.18 -22.89 13.17
N GLU A 162 -29.07 -22.03 12.70
CA GLU A 162 -28.76 -20.97 11.73
C GLU A 162 -29.31 -19.62 12.22
N ALA A 163 -28.58 -18.53 11.93
CA ALA A 163 -28.98 -17.19 12.30
C ALA A 163 -29.34 -17.08 13.79
N LYS A 164 -30.58 -16.70 14.11
CA LYS A 164 -31.04 -16.52 15.49
C LYS A 164 -31.09 -17.81 16.32
N THR A 165 -31.16 -18.98 15.67
CA THR A 165 -31.17 -20.29 16.37
C THR A 165 -29.76 -20.85 16.60
N PHE A 166 -28.72 -20.14 16.15
CA PHE A 166 -27.33 -20.54 16.33
C PHE A 166 -26.96 -20.65 17.82
N ARG A 167 -26.81 -21.90 18.29
CA ARG A 167 -26.60 -22.24 19.71
C ARG A 167 -25.27 -22.90 20.01
N GLY A 168 -24.65 -23.53 19.02
CA GLY A 168 -23.44 -24.33 19.22
C GLY A 168 -22.77 -24.69 17.91
N LEU A 169 -21.72 -25.50 18.02
CA LEU A 169 -21.00 -26.07 16.89
C LEU A 169 -20.61 -27.51 17.20
N VAL A 170 -20.39 -28.31 16.17
CA VAL A 170 -19.82 -29.65 16.27
C VAL A 170 -18.44 -29.65 15.66
N ASP A 171 -17.46 -30.15 16.40
CA ASP A 171 -16.13 -30.45 15.87
C ASP A 171 -16.18 -31.80 15.13
N VAL A 172 -15.98 -31.77 13.82
CA VAL A 172 -16.04 -32.95 12.94
C VAL A 172 -14.83 -33.87 13.17
N VAL A 173 -13.72 -33.32 13.68
CA VAL A 173 -12.46 -34.04 13.92
C VAL A 173 -12.50 -34.80 15.24
N THR A 174 -13.11 -34.27 16.29
CA THR A 174 -13.27 -34.97 17.58
C THR A 174 -14.63 -35.65 17.76
N LYS A 175 -15.61 -35.34 16.90
CA LYS A 175 -17.04 -35.72 17.04
C LYS A 175 -17.70 -35.16 18.30
N GLU A 176 -17.21 -34.03 18.80
CA GLU A 176 -17.73 -33.39 20.01
C GLU A 176 -18.62 -32.20 19.65
N GLN A 177 -19.81 -32.14 20.24
CA GLN A 177 -20.67 -30.97 20.21
C GLN A 177 -20.30 -30.01 21.35
N ILE A 178 -20.23 -28.73 21.00
CA ILE A 178 -19.99 -27.61 21.92
C ILE A 178 -21.23 -26.71 21.89
N ILE A 179 -21.93 -26.63 23.02
CA ILE A 179 -23.16 -25.84 23.16
C ILE A 179 -22.96 -24.75 24.21
N TRP A 180 -23.16 -23.50 23.81
CA TRP A 180 -23.17 -22.35 24.73
C TRP A 180 -24.58 -22.17 25.29
N LYS A 181 -24.72 -22.30 26.61
CA LYS A 181 -26.00 -22.10 27.29
C LYS A 181 -26.13 -20.64 27.73
N PRO A 182 -27.18 -19.91 27.31
CA PRO A 182 -27.39 -18.55 27.77
C PRO A 182 -27.60 -18.57 29.28
N THR A 183 -26.60 -18.13 30.04
CA THR A 183 -26.63 -18.25 31.51
C THR A 183 -27.10 -16.96 32.21
N SER A 184 -27.24 -15.84 31.50
CA SER A 184 -27.92 -14.59 31.89
C SER A 184 -27.76 -13.55 30.76
N ASP A 185 -28.24 -12.31 30.94
CA ASP A 185 -28.03 -11.20 29.99
C ASP A 185 -26.55 -10.76 29.85
N LEU A 186 -25.64 -11.27 30.69
CA LEU A 186 -24.19 -10.98 30.71
C LEU A 186 -23.35 -12.24 30.39
N ASP A 187 -23.73 -12.99 29.36
CA ASP A 187 -23.01 -14.19 28.94
C ASP A 187 -21.70 -13.84 28.19
N ASP A 188 -20.56 -14.06 28.85
CA ASP A 188 -19.22 -13.86 28.30
C ASP A 188 -18.75 -15.05 27.43
N GLY A 189 -19.57 -16.11 27.33
CA GLY A 189 -19.32 -17.31 26.53
C GLY A 189 -18.23 -18.24 27.07
N LYS A 190 -17.77 -18.07 28.32
CA LYS A 190 -16.82 -19.01 28.96
C LYS A 190 -17.46 -20.34 29.35
N ASN A 191 -18.76 -20.34 29.64
CA ASN A 191 -19.49 -21.53 30.05
C ASN A 191 -20.11 -22.21 28.83
N PHE A 192 -19.53 -23.34 28.42
CA PHE A 192 -20.09 -24.20 27.38
C PHE A 192 -20.05 -25.66 27.83
N GLU A 193 -21.01 -26.44 27.33
CA GLU A 193 -21.01 -27.90 27.51
C GLU A 193 -20.38 -28.56 26.29
N GLN A 194 -19.35 -29.36 26.52
CA GLN A 194 -18.71 -30.21 25.52
C GLN A 194 -19.12 -31.66 25.78
N LYS A 195 -19.75 -32.30 24.80
CA LYS A 195 -20.21 -33.69 24.87
C LYS A 195 -19.95 -34.39 23.54
N LEU A 196 -19.70 -35.69 23.56
CA LEU A 196 -19.60 -36.47 22.33
C LEU A 196 -20.98 -36.54 21.65
N VAL A 197 -21.02 -36.44 20.33
CA VAL A 197 -22.27 -36.61 19.59
C VAL A 197 -22.61 -38.10 19.56
N LEU A 198 -23.70 -38.47 20.22
CA LEU A 198 -24.21 -39.83 20.25
C LEU A 198 -25.46 -39.92 19.38
N GLU A 199 -25.59 -41.03 18.65
CA GLU A 199 -26.77 -41.34 17.83
C GLU A 199 -28.08 -41.29 18.66
N ALA A 200 -28.00 -41.61 19.95
CA ALA A 200 -29.12 -41.59 20.88
C ALA A 200 -29.65 -40.18 21.22
N ASP A 201 -28.81 -39.14 21.09
CA ASP A 201 -29.17 -37.76 21.47
C ASP A 201 -29.81 -36.99 20.30
N ASP A 202 -29.22 -37.08 19.11
CA ASP A 202 -29.74 -36.47 17.88
C ASP A 202 -29.30 -37.28 16.64
N PRO A 203 -30.16 -38.16 16.09
CA PRO A 203 -29.79 -39.06 15.00
C PRO A 203 -29.52 -38.33 13.68
N ASN A 204 -30.19 -37.19 13.44
CA ASN A 204 -30.00 -36.42 12.21
C ASN A 204 -28.63 -35.72 12.23
N LEU A 205 -28.30 -35.06 13.35
CA LEU A 205 -27.02 -34.40 13.52
C LEU A 205 -25.86 -35.42 13.52
N PHE A 206 -26.06 -36.59 14.12
CA PHE A 206 -25.05 -37.66 14.10
C PHE A 206 -24.74 -38.11 12.67
N GLN A 207 -25.76 -38.34 11.83
CA GLN A 207 -25.55 -38.72 10.43
C GLN A 207 -24.83 -37.62 9.64
N GLU A 208 -25.24 -36.36 9.80
CA GLU A 208 -24.61 -35.22 9.13
C GLU A 208 -23.12 -35.09 9.49
N VAL A 209 -22.78 -35.27 10.76
CA VAL A 209 -21.39 -35.23 11.26
C VAL A 209 -20.57 -36.39 10.69
N GLN A 210 -21.16 -37.59 10.58
CA GLN A 210 -20.48 -38.74 10.00
C GLN A 210 -20.22 -38.57 8.51
N ASP A 211 -21.20 -38.07 7.76
CA ASP A 211 -21.05 -37.78 6.34
C ASP A 211 -19.99 -36.69 6.10
N ALA A 212 -20.02 -35.62 6.91
CA ALA A 212 -19.02 -34.55 6.84
C ALA A 212 -17.61 -35.05 7.21
N ARG A 213 -17.49 -35.92 8.21
CA ARG A 213 -16.20 -36.52 8.60
C ARG A 213 -15.65 -37.42 7.52
N ASN A 214 -16.48 -38.26 6.91
CA ASN A 214 -16.06 -39.13 5.80
C ASN A 214 -15.57 -38.30 4.61
N THR A 215 -16.32 -37.26 4.26
CA THR A 215 -15.93 -36.30 3.22
C THR A 215 -14.59 -35.62 3.55
N LEU A 216 -14.38 -35.22 4.81
CA LEU A 216 -13.13 -34.62 5.26
C LEU A 216 -11.95 -35.60 5.14
N ILE A 217 -12.13 -36.86 5.55
CA ILE A 217 -11.10 -37.90 5.48
C ILE A 217 -10.71 -38.17 4.03
N GLU A 218 -11.69 -38.32 3.14
CA GLU A 218 -11.47 -38.48 1.69
C GLU A 218 -10.67 -37.31 1.11
N GLN A 219 -11.10 -36.08 1.39
CA GLN A 219 -10.42 -34.87 0.90
C GLN A 219 -8.99 -34.74 1.42
N VAL A 220 -8.73 -35.12 2.67
CA VAL A 220 -7.37 -35.07 3.24
C VAL A 220 -6.50 -36.18 2.68
N ALA A 221 -7.03 -37.38 2.49
CA ALA A 221 -6.32 -38.49 1.85
C ALA A 221 -5.91 -38.16 0.42
N ASP A 222 -6.76 -37.47 -0.34
CA ASP A 222 -6.43 -37.00 -1.70
C ASP A 222 -5.26 -35.99 -1.75
N LEU A 223 -4.94 -35.33 -0.63
CA LEU A 223 -3.98 -34.23 -0.56
C LEU A 223 -2.68 -34.57 0.18
N ASP A 224 -2.70 -35.63 0.99
CA ASP A 224 -1.60 -36.08 1.84
C ASP A 224 -1.34 -37.58 1.63
N ASP A 225 -0.30 -37.89 0.86
CA ASP A 225 0.09 -39.25 0.49
C ASP A 225 0.37 -40.13 1.73
N GLU A 226 0.97 -39.55 2.79
CA GLU A 226 1.26 -40.28 4.03
C GLU A 226 -0.03 -40.68 4.75
N PHE A 227 -1.05 -39.81 4.71
CA PHE A 227 -2.35 -40.10 5.29
C PHE A 227 -3.15 -41.07 4.42
N ALA A 228 -3.06 -40.98 3.09
CA ALA A 228 -3.69 -41.92 2.17
C ALA A 228 -3.20 -43.36 2.41
N GLU A 229 -1.89 -43.56 2.56
CA GLU A 229 -1.31 -44.87 2.87
C GLU A 229 -1.81 -45.43 4.21
N LEU A 230 -1.90 -44.58 5.24
CA LEU A 230 -2.44 -44.96 6.56
C LEU A 230 -3.91 -45.42 6.45
N VAL A 231 -4.74 -44.64 5.73
CA VAL A 231 -6.17 -44.93 5.56
C VAL A 231 -6.39 -46.21 4.77
N LEU A 232 -5.64 -46.40 3.66
CA LEU A 232 -5.76 -47.60 2.82
C LEU A 232 -5.15 -48.86 3.46
N GLY A 233 -4.18 -48.70 4.35
CA GLY A 233 -3.52 -49.81 5.04
C GLY A 233 -4.25 -50.28 6.29
N GLU A 234 -4.40 -49.38 7.28
CA GLU A 234 -4.87 -49.74 8.62
C GLU A 234 -6.38 -49.55 8.82
N TYR A 235 -7.03 -48.72 8.00
CA TYR A 235 -8.41 -48.25 8.23
C TYR A 235 -9.35 -48.42 7.03
N SER A 236 -8.98 -49.27 6.05
CA SER A 236 -9.73 -49.41 4.79
C SER A 236 -11.16 -49.92 4.94
N GLU A 237 -11.45 -50.63 6.03
CA GLU A 237 -12.79 -51.21 6.30
C GLU A 237 -13.71 -50.26 7.08
N ASN A 238 -13.16 -49.33 7.87
CA ASN A 238 -13.95 -48.41 8.68
C ASN A 238 -13.21 -47.10 9.02
N PHE A 239 -13.60 -46.01 8.35
CA PHE A 239 -13.06 -44.67 8.59
C PHE A 239 -13.41 -44.09 9.96
N ASP A 240 -14.43 -44.62 10.65
CA ASP A 240 -14.83 -44.13 11.98
C ASP A 240 -13.80 -44.41 13.08
N ILE A 241 -12.91 -45.38 12.86
CA ILE A 241 -11.90 -45.81 13.82
C ILE A 241 -10.67 -44.89 13.76
N ILE A 242 -10.54 -44.07 12.73
CA ILE A 242 -9.38 -43.19 12.53
C ILE A 242 -9.25 -42.22 13.72
N PRO A 243 -8.13 -42.28 14.46
CA PRO A 243 -7.89 -41.40 15.60
C PRO A 243 -7.83 -39.92 15.19
N ALA A 244 -8.39 -39.05 16.04
CA ALA A 244 -8.45 -37.62 15.79
C ALA A 244 -7.06 -36.97 15.66
N ASP A 245 -6.05 -37.45 16.40
CA ASP A 245 -4.67 -36.96 16.37
C ASP A 245 -3.98 -37.20 15.02
N LYS A 246 -4.25 -38.34 14.39
CA LYS A 246 -3.73 -38.66 13.05
C LYS A 246 -4.34 -37.76 11.99
N LEU A 247 -5.66 -37.57 12.05
CA LEU A 247 -6.38 -36.67 11.16
C LEU A 247 -5.93 -35.20 11.35
N GLN A 248 -5.75 -34.74 12.59
CA GLN A 248 -5.24 -33.40 12.89
C GLN A 248 -3.83 -33.18 12.32
N SER A 249 -2.95 -34.18 12.44
CA SER A 249 -1.59 -34.12 11.90
C SER A 249 -1.59 -34.00 10.38
N ALA A 250 -2.46 -34.75 9.70
CA ALA A 250 -2.62 -34.67 8.25
C ALA A 250 -3.18 -33.31 7.80
N ILE A 251 -4.23 -32.81 8.46
CA ILE A 251 -4.80 -31.48 8.20
C ILE A 251 -3.72 -30.39 8.37
N ARG A 252 -2.89 -30.48 9.42
CA ARG A 252 -1.77 -29.56 9.63
C ARG A 252 -0.80 -29.61 8.45
N ARG A 253 -0.35 -30.79 7.99
CA ARG A 253 0.55 -30.92 6.83
C ARG A 253 -0.04 -30.30 5.56
N VAL A 254 -1.31 -30.59 5.26
CA VAL A 254 -2.04 -30.03 4.11
C VAL A 254 -2.14 -28.50 4.19
N THR A 255 -2.40 -27.97 5.38
CA THR A 255 -2.50 -26.52 5.64
C THR A 255 -1.14 -25.83 5.45
N LEU A 256 -0.06 -26.41 5.99
CA LEU A 256 1.30 -25.90 5.85
C LEU A 256 1.76 -25.90 4.38
N ALA A 257 1.37 -26.92 3.63
CA ALA A 257 1.62 -27.03 2.19
C ALA A 257 0.69 -26.14 1.33
N GLN A 258 -0.28 -25.45 1.94
CA GLN A 258 -1.26 -24.58 1.29
C GLN A 258 -2.11 -25.27 0.21
N LYS A 259 -2.26 -26.59 0.27
CA LYS A 259 -3.07 -27.35 -0.72
C LYS A 259 -4.57 -27.21 -0.47
N ALA A 260 -4.96 -27.00 0.78
CA ALA A 260 -6.34 -26.75 1.20
C ALA A 260 -6.37 -25.88 2.45
N VAL A 261 -7.55 -25.33 2.78
CA VAL A 261 -7.72 -24.37 3.87
C VAL A 261 -8.75 -24.88 4.89
N PRO A 262 -8.39 -25.04 6.18
CA PRO A 262 -9.34 -25.38 7.22
C PRO A 262 -10.38 -24.29 7.43
N VAL A 263 -11.66 -24.68 7.52
CA VAL A 263 -12.79 -23.77 7.72
C VAL A 263 -13.45 -24.05 9.07
N LEU A 264 -13.55 -22.99 9.86
CA LEU A 264 -14.23 -22.92 11.16
C LEU A 264 -15.39 -21.94 11.09
N CYS A 265 -16.31 -21.99 12.05
CA CYS A 265 -17.46 -21.08 12.09
C CYS A 265 -17.77 -20.62 13.51
N GLY A 266 -18.41 -19.46 13.63
CA GLY A 266 -18.80 -18.91 14.92
C GLY A 266 -19.45 -17.53 14.85
N SER A 267 -19.65 -16.94 16.02
CA SER A 267 -20.09 -15.56 16.18
C SER A 267 -19.24 -14.90 17.27
N ALA A 268 -18.30 -14.06 16.85
CA ALA A 268 -17.45 -13.30 17.77
C ALA A 268 -18.29 -12.35 18.64
N LEU A 269 -19.34 -11.74 18.07
CA LEU A 269 -20.23 -10.83 18.80
C LEU A 269 -21.03 -11.57 19.90
N LYS A 270 -21.50 -12.79 19.62
CA LYS A 270 -22.26 -13.62 20.57
C LYS A 270 -21.39 -14.53 21.42
N ASN A 271 -20.07 -14.35 21.42
CA ASN A 271 -19.15 -15.11 22.28
C ASN A 271 -19.14 -16.63 22.01
N LYS A 272 -19.37 -17.05 20.76
CA LYS A 272 -19.43 -18.48 20.36
C LYS A 272 -18.41 -18.81 19.28
N GLY A 273 -17.62 -19.86 19.48
CA GLY A 273 -16.69 -20.39 18.48
C GLY A 273 -15.29 -19.75 18.44
N VAL A 274 -15.02 -18.71 19.22
CA VAL A 274 -13.68 -18.08 19.27
C VAL A 274 -12.66 -18.92 20.04
N GLN A 275 -13.06 -19.65 21.10
CA GLN A 275 -12.12 -20.54 21.81
C GLN A 275 -11.66 -21.72 20.94
N PRO A 276 -12.56 -22.42 20.21
CA PRO A 276 -12.15 -23.40 19.22
C PRO A 276 -11.27 -22.82 18.10
N LEU A 277 -11.49 -21.55 17.72
CA LEU A 277 -10.62 -20.85 16.77
C LEU A 277 -9.19 -20.66 17.33
N LEU A 278 -9.05 -20.27 18.60
CA LEU A 278 -7.74 -20.18 19.27
C LEU A 278 -7.03 -21.54 19.36
N ASP A 279 -7.78 -22.62 19.58
CA ASP A 279 -7.24 -23.97 19.54
C ASP A 279 -6.76 -24.36 18.14
N ALA A 280 -7.55 -24.06 17.11
CA ALA A 280 -7.19 -24.28 15.72
C ALA A 280 -5.94 -23.51 15.28
N VAL A 281 -5.75 -22.27 15.78
CA VAL A 281 -4.52 -21.49 15.56
C VAL A 281 -3.29 -22.26 16.05
N ILE A 282 -3.34 -22.86 17.23
CA ILE A 282 -2.21 -23.63 17.75
C ILE A 282 -2.00 -24.91 16.93
N MET A 283 -3.10 -25.61 16.64
CA MET A 283 -3.08 -26.94 16.02
C MET A 283 -2.68 -26.94 14.54
N TYR A 284 -3.13 -25.95 13.75
CA TYR A 284 -2.99 -25.99 12.29
C TYR A 284 -2.07 -24.93 11.70
N LEU A 285 -1.85 -23.79 12.39
CA LEU A 285 -0.95 -22.75 11.88
C LEU A 285 0.52 -23.03 12.24
N PRO A 286 1.46 -22.54 11.41
CA PRO A 286 2.89 -22.80 11.57
C PRO A 286 3.51 -22.12 12.78
N ALA A 287 4.55 -22.76 13.29
CA ALA A 287 5.57 -22.14 14.12
C ALA A 287 6.65 -21.46 13.25
N PRO A 288 7.40 -20.48 13.78
CA PRO A 288 8.47 -19.78 13.05
C PRO A 288 9.52 -20.69 12.40
N ASN A 289 9.80 -21.84 13.02
CA ASN A 289 10.81 -22.80 12.55
C ASN A 289 10.30 -23.75 11.46
N GLU A 290 8.99 -23.80 11.24
CA GLU A 290 8.38 -24.59 10.15
C GLU A 290 8.32 -23.80 8.85
N ARG A 291 8.62 -22.49 8.89
CA ARG A 291 8.73 -21.63 7.71
C ARG A 291 10.17 -21.68 7.19
N SER A 292 10.34 -22.10 5.94
CA SER A 292 11.64 -22.06 5.26
C SER A 292 11.82 -20.71 4.57
N TYR A 293 12.74 -19.90 5.08
CA TYR A 293 13.16 -18.68 4.41
C TYR A 293 14.51 -18.91 3.74
N GLU A 294 14.56 -18.82 2.40
CA GLU A 294 15.81 -19.03 1.64
C GLU A 294 16.93 -18.11 2.11
N PHE A 295 16.60 -16.88 2.53
CA PHE A 295 17.61 -15.91 2.94
C PHE A 295 18.31 -16.25 4.26
N LEU A 296 17.69 -17.05 5.13
CA LEU A 296 18.26 -17.40 6.42
C LEU A 296 19.57 -18.19 6.30
N GLN A 297 19.73 -18.95 5.21
CA GLN A 297 20.93 -19.75 4.96
C GLN A 297 22.20 -18.91 4.93
N TRP A 298 22.11 -17.64 4.54
CA TRP A 298 23.27 -16.75 4.44
C TRP A 298 23.66 -16.13 5.78
N TYR A 299 22.73 -16.00 6.71
CA TYR A 299 22.96 -15.38 8.02
C TYR A 299 23.39 -16.39 9.09
N LYS A 300 23.06 -17.69 8.94
CA LYS A 300 23.38 -18.72 9.94
C LYS A 300 22.86 -18.29 11.33
N ASP A 301 23.77 -18.07 12.30
CA ASP A 301 23.46 -17.63 13.67
C ASP A 301 23.60 -16.10 13.87
N ASP A 302 24.02 -15.35 12.85
CA ASP A 302 24.09 -13.89 12.93
C ASP A 302 22.69 -13.29 13.00
N LEU A 303 22.59 -12.13 13.68
CA LEU A 303 21.35 -11.38 13.75
C LEU A 303 20.87 -10.99 12.34
N CYS A 304 19.63 -11.39 12.04
CA CYS A 304 18.87 -10.94 10.88
C CYS A 304 17.46 -10.58 11.35
N ALA A 305 17.09 -9.30 11.21
CA ALA A 305 15.78 -8.80 11.60
C ALA A 305 15.20 -7.86 10.54
N LEU A 306 13.87 -7.82 10.45
CA LEU A 306 13.13 -6.90 9.59
C LEU A 306 12.49 -5.80 10.43
N ALA A 307 12.74 -4.54 10.10
CA ALA A 307 11.90 -3.44 10.55
C ALA A 307 10.64 -3.39 9.67
N PHE A 308 9.47 -3.62 10.25
CA PHE A 308 8.23 -3.72 9.45
C PHE A 308 7.19 -2.65 9.78
N LYS A 309 7.34 -1.95 10.90
CA LYS A 309 6.48 -0.84 11.28
C LYS A 309 7.28 0.18 12.08
N VAL A 310 7.08 1.46 11.79
CA VAL A 310 7.66 2.57 12.55
C VAL A 310 6.50 3.41 13.09
N LEU A 311 6.61 3.80 14.36
CA LEU A 311 5.73 4.76 15.00
C LEU A 311 6.57 5.90 15.58
N HIS A 312 6.06 7.12 15.53
CA HIS A 312 6.69 8.27 16.16
C HIS A 312 6.04 8.57 17.52
N ASP A 313 6.82 8.51 18.59
CA ASP A 313 6.40 8.98 19.91
C ASP A 313 7.07 10.31 20.25
N LYS A 314 6.29 11.28 20.72
CA LYS A 314 6.78 12.64 21.03
C LYS A 314 7.91 12.67 22.07
N CYS A 315 7.90 11.71 23.01
CA CYS A 315 8.85 11.68 24.13
C CYS A 315 10.02 10.73 23.86
N ARG A 316 9.76 9.57 23.24
CA ARG A 316 10.73 8.48 23.04
C ARG A 316 11.37 8.51 21.65
N GLY A 317 10.84 9.33 20.74
CA GLY A 317 11.27 9.38 19.34
C GLY A 317 10.75 8.18 18.53
N PRO A 318 11.47 7.75 17.48
CA PRO A 318 11.02 6.65 16.63
C PRO A 318 11.06 5.31 17.37
N LEU A 319 9.89 4.67 17.40
CA LEU A 319 9.65 3.32 17.87
C LEU A 319 9.59 2.40 16.65
N VAL A 320 10.52 1.44 16.53
CA VAL A 320 10.62 0.56 15.35
C VAL A 320 10.27 -0.87 15.75
N PHE A 321 9.20 -1.39 15.19
CA PHE A 321 8.82 -2.79 15.30
C PHE A 321 9.72 -3.66 14.44
N VAL A 322 10.28 -4.68 15.07
CA VAL A 322 11.23 -5.60 14.45
C VAL A 322 10.77 -7.04 14.61
N ARG A 323 10.94 -7.81 13.54
CA ARG A 323 10.83 -9.26 13.51
C ARG A 323 12.22 -9.87 13.43
N VAL A 324 12.61 -10.69 14.41
CA VAL A 324 13.91 -11.38 14.38
C VAL A 324 13.74 -12.75 13.74
N TYR A 325 14.45 -13.00 12.64
CA TYR A 325 14.45 -14.28 11.93
C TYR A 325 15.62 -15.17 12.35
N SER A 326 16.81 -14.60 12.58
CA SER A 326 17.96 -15.32 13.13
C SER A 326 18.75 -14.45 14.12
N GLY A 327 19.56 -15.10 14.95
CA GLY A 327 20.34 -14.49 16.01
C GLY A 327 19.49 -13.97 17.17
N SER A 328 20.10 -13.17 18.04
CA SER A 328 19.42 -12.58 19.19
C SER A 328 19.60 -11.08 19.22
N LEU A 329 18.54 -10.34 19.55
CA LEU A 329 18.59 -8.89 19.72
C LEU A 329 18.67 -8.55 21.21
N LYS A 330 19.64 -7.72 21.62
CA LYS A 330 19.84 -7.30 23.01
C LYS A 330 19.80 -5.77 23.13
N PRO A 331 19.23 -5.19 24.20
CA PRO A 331 19.23 -3.76 24.41
C PRO A 331 20.67 -3.20 24.46
N GLN A 332 20.83 -1.91 24.18
CA GLN A 332 22.11 -1.20 24.13
C GLN A 332 23.12 -1.66 23.07
N SER A 333 22.76 -2.63 22.22
CA SER A 333 23.61 -3.12 21.15
C SER A 333 23.60 -2.19 19.93
N ALA A 334 24.74 -2.16 19.23
CA ALA A 334 24.85 -1.52 17.92
C ALA A 334 24.42 -2.52 16.85
N VAL A 335 23.62 -2.05 15.90
CA VAL A 335 23.13 -2.82 14.76
C VAL A 335 23.42 -2.06 13.47
N TYR A 336 23.47 -2.78 12.36
CA TYR A 336 23.73 -2.22 11.05
C TYR A 336 22.49 -2.35 10.17
N ASN A 337 22.04 -1.23 9.62
CA ASN A 337 20.96 -1.18 8.64
C ASN A 337 21.57 -1.32 7.24
N ILE A 338 21.21 -2.39 6.52
CA ILE A 338 21.77 -2.67 5.19
C ILE A 338 21.26 -1.65 4.17
N ASN A 339 19.95 -1.38 4.17
CA ASN A 339 19.26 -0.51 3.21
C ASN A 339 19.80 0.92 3.25
N LYS A 340 20.10 1.43 4.46
CA LYS A 340 20.64 2.79 4.67
C LYS A 340 22.16 2.85 4.80
N SER A 341 22.84 1.69 4.81
CA SER A 341 24.28 1.56 5.00
C SER A 341 24.81 2.31 6.23
N CYS A 342 24.06 2.27 7.33
CA CYS A 342 24.35 3.02 8.54
C CYS A 342 24.39 2.11 9.78
N THR A 343 25.16 2.51 10.80
CA THR A 343 25.18 1.84 12.10
C THR A 343 24.31 2.63 13.06
N GLU A 344 23.35 1.96 13.67
CA GLU A 344 22.41 2.53 14.63
C GLU A 344 22.59 1.84 15.99
N ARG A 345 22.20 2.51 17.07
CA ARG A 345 22.29 1.94 18.41
C ARG A 345 20.92 1.93 19.05
N MET A 346 20.45 0.74 19.42
CA MET A 346 19.20 0.62 20.16
C MET A 346 19.45 0.92 21.63
N SER A 347 18.52 1.62 22.27
CA SER A 347 18.58 1.93 23.70
C SER A 347 17.85 0.87 24.51
N ARG A 348 16.61 0.57 24.15
CA ARG A 348 15.71 -0.34 24.84
C ARG A 348 15.00 -1.26 23.87
N LEU A 349 14.56 -2.40 24.41
CA LEU A 349 13.80 -3.41 23.70
C LEU A 349 12.54 -3.71 24.52
N LEU A 350 11.40 -3.57 23.87
CA LEU A 350 10.08 -3.56 24.48
C LEU A 350 9.23 -4.63 23.81
N LEU A 351 8.47 -5.39 24.59
CA LEU A 351 7.45 -6.29 24.06
C LEU A 351 6.12 -5.52 23.95
N PRO A 352 5.49 -5.50 22.77
CA PRO A 352 4.19 -4.85 22.61
C PRO A 352 3.12 -5.69 23.31
N PHE A 353 2.68 -5.19 24.47
CA PHE A 353 1.69 -5.81 25.32
C PHE A 353 0.53 -4.80 25.45
N ALA A 354 -0.28 -4.68 24.38
CA ALA A 354 -1.39 -3.73 24.28
C ALA A 354 -0.97 -2.29 24.65
N ASP A 355 -1.61 -1.69 25.66
CA ASP A 355 -1.30 -0.35 26.16
C ASP A 355 0.00 -0.29 26.99
N GLN A 356 0.57 -1.44 27.36
CA GLN A 356 1.78 -1.53 28.18
C GLN A 356 2.97 -2.01 27.34
N GLN A 357 4.09 -1.30 27.47
CA GLN A 357 5.35 -1.68 26.83
C GLN A 357 6.30 -2.25 27.88
N ILE A 358 6.44 -3.57 27.90
CA ILE A 358 7.26 -4.28 28.88
C ILE A 358 8.71 -4.34 28.39
N GLU A 359 9.66 -3.82 29.16
CA GLU A 359 11.08 -3.92 28.82
C GLU A 359 11.57 -5.37 28.94
N ILE A 360 12.29 -5.85 27.92
CA ILE A 360 12.80 -7.23 27.90
C ILE A 360 14.33 -7.25 27.69
N PRO A 361 15.04 -8.20 28.32
CA PRO A 361 16.51 -8.25 28.29
C PRO A 361 17.08 -8.79 26.98
N SER A 362 16.30 -9.55 26.21
CA SER A 362 16.71 -10.09 24.92
C SER A 362 15.49 -10.57 24.12
N LEU A 363 15.58 -10.49 22.80
CA LEU A 363 14.62 -11.09 21.88
C LEU A 363 15.24 -12.30 21.17
N MET A 364 14.54 -13.43 21.24
CA MET A 364 14.90 -14.66 20.55
C MET A 364 14.32 -14.69 19.13
N PRO A 365 14.88 -15.50 18.20
CA PRO A 365 14.32 -15.67 16.87
C PRO A 365 12.84 -16.05 16.91
N GLY A 366 12.10 -15.69 15.87
CA GLY A 366 10.68 -16.01 15.75
C GLY A 366 9.76 -15.19 16.66
N ASN A 367 10.26 -14.12 17.31
CA ASN A 367 9.45 -13.16 18.06
C ASN A 367 9.44 -11.78 17.40
N ILE A 368 8.47 -10.97 17.82
CA ILE A 368 8.30 -9.57 17.44
C ILE A 368 8.58 -8.71 18.66
N ALA A 369 9.25 -7.59 18.47
CA ALA A 369 9.46 -6.60 19.53
C ALA A 369 9.47 -5.19 18.97
N LEU A 370 9.35 -4.24 19.89
CA LEU A 370 9.46 -2.82 19.66
C LEU A 370 10.84 -2.34 20.15
N THR A 371 11.55 -1.60 19.32
CA THR A 371 12.86 -1.05 19.65
C THR A 371 12.81 0.46 19.77
N VAL A 372 13.60 1.01 20.69
CA VAL A 372 13.72 2.47 20.90
C VAL A 372 15.12 2.93 20.55
N GLY A 373 15.24 3.98 19.74
CA GLY A 373 16.51 4.65 19.45
C GLY A 373 17.09 4.40 18.06
N LEU A 374 16.43 3.60 17.21
CA LEU A 374 16.76 3.49 15.79
C LEU A 374 16.27 4.74 15.06
N LYS A 375 17.18 5.67 14.78
CA LYS A 375 16.87 7.00 14.24
C LYS A 375 16.70 7.05 12.72
N GLN A 376 17.26 6.10 11.98
CA GLN A 376 17.25 6.09 10.52
C GLN A 376 16.45 4.92 9.94
N SER A 377 16.28 3.83 10.70
CA SER A 377 15.51 2.66 10.26
C SER A 377 14.08 3.02 9.89
N ALA A 378 13.65 2.58 8.70
CA ALA A 378 12.32 2.77 8.14
C ALA A 378 11.62 1.41 7.94
N THR A 379 10.33 1.45 7.60
CA THR A 379 9.55 0.26 7.24
C THR A 379 10.18 -0.43 6.01
N GLY A 380 10.47 -1.72 6.13
CA GLY A 380 11.11 -2.54 5.10
C GLY A 380 12.63 -2.69 5.23
N ASP A 381 13.27 -2.02 6.20
CA ASP A 381 14.72 -2.09 6.36
C ASP A 381 15.18 -3.40 7.01
N THR A 382 16.31 -3.93 6.51
CA THR A 382 16.98 -5.11 7.07
C THR A 382 18.02 -4.69 8.10
N ILE A 383 17.89 -5.21 9.32
CA ILE A 383 18.76 -4.94 10.46
C ILE A 383 19.61 -6.18 10.75
N VAL A 384 20.94 -6.01 10.80
CA VAL A 384 21.90 -7.07 11.10
C VAL A 384 22.88 -6.70 12.21
N SER A 385 23.66 -7.67 12.68
CA SER A 385 24.60 -7.48 13.79
C SER A 385 25.69 -6.45 13.50
N SER A 386 26.23 -6.44 12.28
CA SER A 386 27.32 -5.54 11.89
C SER A 386 27.50 -5.47 10.37
N LYS A 387 28.23 -4.46 9.90
CA LYS A 387 28.66 -4.36 8.49
C LYS A 387 29.43 -5.60 8.02
N ALA A 388 30.24 -6.21 8.90
CA ALA A 388 30.98 -7.43 8.58
C ALA A 388 30.06 -8.64 8.33
N SER A 389 28.98 -8.77 9.12
CA SER A 389 27.98 -9.82 8.92
C SER A 389 27.20 -9.62 7.62
N ALA A 390 26.81 -8.38 7.29
CA ALA A 390 26.21 -8.06 5.97
C ALA A 390 27.12 -8.47 4.80
N VAL A 391 28.41 -8.12 4.86
CA VAL A 391 29.38 -8.50 3.80
C VAL A 391 29.63 -10.01 3.77
N ALA A 392 29.62 -10.69 4.92
CA ALA A 392 29.77 -12.14 4.99
C ALA A 392 28.57 -12.86 4.37
N ALA A 393 27.35 -12.41 4.66
CA ALA A 393 26.14 -12.88 4.00
C ALA A 393 26.23 -12.63 2.49
N ALA A 394 26.66 -11.44 2.06
CA ALA A 394 26.80 -11.10 0.65
C ALA A 394 27.73 -12.02 -0.12
N ARG A 395 28.88 -12.33 0.48
CA ARG A 395 29.85 -13.27 -0.07
C ARG A 395 29.36 -14.71 -0.11
N ARG A 396 28.38 -15.09 0.73
CA ARG A 396 27.76 -16.42 0.71
C ARG A 396 26.73 -16.51 -0.40
N ALA A 397 25.84 -15.52 -0.51
CA ALA A 397 24.85 -15.44 -1.60
C ALA A 397 25.52 -15.41 -2.99
N GLY A 398 26.57 -14.59 -3.17
CA GLY A 398 27.28 -14.50 -4.45
C GLY A 398 28.07 -15.74 -4.86
N ARG A 399 28.35 -16.69 -3.95
CA ARG A 399 28.99 -17.98 -4.31
C ARG A 399 28.00 -18.98 -4.88
N ASP A 400 26.72 -18.91 -4.51
CA ASP A 400 25.67 -19.80 -5.03
C ASP A 400 25.11 -19.31 -6.38
N ALA A 401 25.13 -18.00 -6.64
CA ALA A 401 24.72 -17.41 -7.92
C ALA A 401 25.61 -17.82 -9.13
N GLY A 402 26.66 -18.63 -8.91
CA GLY A 402 27.55 -19.17 -9.94
C GLY A 402 26.95 -20.25 -10.84
N ARG A 403 25.65 -20.57 -10.76
CA ARG A 403 25.00 -21.60 -11.59
C ARG A 403 23.85 -21.17 -12.49
N ASP A 404 23.26 -19.99 -12.34
CA ASP A 404 22.25 -19.51 -13.30
C ASP A 404 22.37 -18.00 -13.53
N LYS A 405 22.64 -17.62 -14.79
CA LYS A 405 22.69 -16.23 -15.24
C LYS A 405 21.30 -15.74 -15.66
N ARG A 406 20.76 -14.73 -14.97
CA ARG A 406 20.21 -13.48 -15.55
C ARG A 406 19.76 -12.51 -14.44
N SER A 407 19.97 -11.21 -14.74
CA SER A 407 19.43 -9.97 -14.12
C SER A 407 19.81 -9.59 -12.67
N THR A 408 20.61 -8.52 -12.55
CA THR A 408 20.44 -7.37 -11.62
C THR A 408 20.06 -7.55 -10.13
N SER A 409 20.30 -8.69 -9.47
CA SER A 409 19.82 -8.92 -8.10
C SER A 409 20.84 -9.43 -7.07
N GLU A 410 22.15 -9.21 -7.26
CA GLU A 410 23.18 -9.63 -6.27
C GLU A 410 22.97 -9.00 -4.87
N VAL A 411 22.39 -7.78 -4.82
CA VAL A 411 22.07 -7.06 -3.57
C VAL A 411 20.63 -7.34 -3.09
N GLU A 412 19.70 -7.57 -4.02
CA GLU A 412 18.29 -7.87 -3.70
C GLU A 412 18.14 -9.24 -3.03
N SER A 413 18.99 -10.22 -3.38
CA SER A 413 18.98 -11.52 -2.71
C SER A 413 19.24 -11.37 -1.20
N LEU A 414 20.18 -10.52 -0.79
CA LEU A 414 20.62 -10.39 0.61
C LEU A 414 19.72 -9.54 1.50
N LEU A 415 19.08 -8.55 0.88
CA LEU A 415 18.07 -7.76 1.53
C LEU A 415 16.88 -8.67 1.79
N LEU A 416 16.23 -8.48 2.92
CA LEU A 416 14.83 -8.88 3.00
C LEU A 416 14.14 -8.04 1.92
N ALA A 417 13.94 -8.60 0.71
CA ALA A 417 13.45 -7.93 -0.50
C ALA A 417 12.47 -6.83 -0.14
N GLY A 418 12.76 -5.54 -0.29
CA GLY A 418 12.00 -4.44 0.35
C GLY A 418 10.47 -4.54 0.21
N VAL A 419 9.70 -3.84 1.04
CA VAL A 419 8.24 -3.79 0.86
C VAL A 419 7.96 -3.21 -0.54
N GLU A 420 7.27 -3.96 -1.39
CA GLU A 420 6.82 -3.43 -2.68
C GLU A 420 5.74 -2.40 -2.39
N ILE A 421 6.05 -1.14 -2.66
CA ILE A 421 5.13 -0.04 -2.40
C ILE A 421 4.41 0.24 -3.72
N PRO A 422 3.08 0.03 -3.79
CA PRO A 422 2.30 0.40 -4.95
C PRO A 422 2.39 1.91 -5.21
N ASP A 423 2.20 2.30 -6.46
CA ASP A 423 2.20 3.72 -6.79
C ASP A 423 0.96 4.44 -6.26
N PRO A 424 1.13 5.68 -5.77
CA PRO A 424 0.02 6.45 -5.24
C PRO A 424 -0.98 6.76 -6.36
N VAL A 425 -2.26 6.66 -6.03
CA VAL A 425 -3.38 6.86 -6.97
C VAL A 425 -4.15 8.16 -6.73
N PHE A 426 -3.90 8.82 -5.60
CA PHE A 426 -4.54 10.09 -5.25
C PHE A 426 -3.49 11.17 -4.96
N PHE A 427 -3.75 12.38 -5.45
CA PHE A 427 -2.82 13.50 -5.37
C PHE A 427 -3.57 14.77 -4.95
N CYS A 428 -3.00 15.51 -4.01
CA CYS A 428 -3.51 16.82 -3.60
C CYS A 428 -2.36 17.75 -3.20
N THR A 429 -2.64 19.03 -3.09
CA THR A 429 -1.71 19.99 -2.51
C THR A 429 -1.93 20.09 -1.00
N ILE A 430 -0.86 20.34 -0.26
CA ILE A 430 -0.92 20.65 1.17
C ILE A 430 -0.17 21.94 1.45
N GLU A 431 -0.84 22.87 2.13
CA GLU A 431 -0.28 24.18 2.45
C GLU A 431 -0.38 24.44 3.96
N PRO A 432 0.68 25.00 4.59
CA PRO A 432 0.62 25.42 5.98
C PRO A 432 -0.22 26.71 6.10
N PRO A 433 -0.68 27.07 7.32
CA PRO A 433 -1.50 28.26 7.51
C PRO A 433 -0.67 29.55 7.42
N SER A 434 0.65 29.44 7.54
CA SER A 434 1.61 30.52 7.33
C SER A 434 2.98 29.96 7.01
N MET A 435 3.84 30.76 6.36
CA MET A 435 5.23 30.38 6.05
C MET A 435 6.06 30.06 7.30
N ALA A 436 5.71 30.63 8.47
CA ALA A 436 6.39 30.32 9.73
C ALA A 436 6.18 28.88 10.18
N LYS A 437 5.10 28.23 9.74
CA LYS A 437 4.73 26.85 10.06
C LYS A 437 5.19 25.83 9.01
N GLN A 438 5.86 26.28 7.95
CA GLN A 438 6.38 25.40 6.91
C GLN A 438 7.35 24.35 7.48
N GLN A 439 8.28 24.76 8.35
CA GLN A 439 9.26 23.82 8.92
C GLN A 439 8.60 22.78 9.84
N ASP A 440 7.55 23.15 10.57
CA ASP A 440 6.76 22.23 11.39
C ASP A 440 6.03 21.21 10.50
N LEU A 441 5.48 21.66 9.37
CA LEU A 441 4.84 20.80 8.38
C LEU A 441 5.83 19.84 7.72
N ASP A 442 6.99 20.33 7.28
CA ASP A 442 8.04 19.50 6.66
C ASP A 442 8.52 18.40 7.62
N ASN A 443 8.66 18.74 8.91
CA ASN A 443 8.99 17.78 9.95
C ASN A 443 7.89 16.73 10.14
N ALA A 444 6.62 17.14 10.19
CA ALA A 444 5.48 16.24 10.31
C ALA A 444 5.38 15.28 9.11
N LEU A 445 5.49 15.82 7.90
CA LEU A 445 5.49 15.05 6.65
C LEU A 445 6.66 14.06 6.61
N SER A 446 7.88 14.48 6.97
CA SER A 446 9.04 13.59 7.01
C SER A 446 8.86 12.44 8.00
N CYS A 447 8.25 12.69 9.16
CA CYS A 447 7.93 11.64 10.13
C CYS A 447 6.86 10.68 9.58
N LEU A 448 5.78 11.21 9.00
CA LEU A 448 4.69 10.40 8.44
C LEU A 448 5.14 9.54 7.24
N GLN A 449 5.96 10.08 6.34
CA GLN A 449 6.57 9.31 5.24
C GLN A 449 7.46 8.17 5.72
N ARG A 450 8.09 8.33 6.90
CA ARG A 450 8.91 7.28 7.49
C ARG A 450 8.06 6.16 8.09
N GLU A 451 6.92 6.51 8.67
CA GLU A 451 5.95 5.54 9.20
C GLU A 451 5.25 4.78 8.07
N ASP A 452 4.78 5.51 7.07
CA ASP A 452 4.07 5.00 5.89
C ASP A 452 4.82 5.35 4.60
N PRO A 453 5.52 4.38 4.01
CA PRO A 453 6.28 4.61 2.78
C PRO A 453 5.40 4.78 1.53
N SER A 454 4.09 4.51 1.62
CA SER A 454 3.12 4.76 0.54
C SER A 454 2.78 6.25 0.40
N LEU A 455 3.00 7.03 1.46
CA LEU A 455 2.88 8.48 1.44
C LEU A 455 4.11 9.08 0.75
N LYS A 456 3.93 9.63 -0.45
CA LYS A 456 4.99 10.36 -1.16
C LYS A 456 4.70 11.86 -1.08
N VAL A 457 5.73 12.65 -0.83
CA VAL A 457 5.68 14.11 -0.80
C VAL A 457 6.63 14.59 -1.87
N LYS A 458 6.11 15.40 -2.79
CA LYS A 458 6.87 15.98 -3.90
C LYS A 458 6.73 17.48 -3.86
N LEU A 459 7.83 18.19 -4.07
CA LEU A 459 7.77 19.62 -4.36
C LEU A 459 7.68 19.76 -5.88
N ASP A 460 6.63 20.41 -6.36
CA ASP A 460 6.49 20.72 -7.78
C ASP A 460 7.46 21.87 -8.14
N PRO A 461 8.40 21.66 -9.07
CA PRO A 461 9.35 22.71 -9.46
C PRO A 461 8.70 23.86 -10.25
N ASP A 462 7.56 23.62 -10.92
CA ASP A 462 6.88 24.64 -11.72
C ASP A 462 6.00 25.54 -10.84
N THR A 463 5.24 24.95 -9.91
CA THR A 463 4.29 25.69 -9.07
C THR A 463 4.85 26.06 -7.69
N GLY A 464 5.91 25.39 -7.23
CA GLY A 464 6.46 25.53 -5.88
C GLY A 464 5.57 24.92 -4.79
N GLN A 465 4.49 24.21 -5.15
CA GLN A 465 3.56 23.62 -4.20
C GLN A 465 4.08 22.29 -3.67
N THR A 466 3.72 21.99 -2.41
CA THR A 466 3.95 20.67 -1.82
C THR A 466 2.80 19.77 -2.20
N ILE A 467 3.08 18.76 -3.02
CA ILE A 467 2.14 17.73 -3.46
C ILE A 467 2.23 16.53 -2.53
N LEU A 468 1.09 16.16 -1.96
CA LEU A 468 0.90 14.94 -1.20
C LEU A 468 0.33 13.85 -2.12
N CYS A 469 0.99 12.70 -2.18
CA CYS A 469 0.56 11.55 -2.95
C CYS A 469 0.25 10.39 -1.99
N GLY A 470 -0.95 9.82 -2.11
CA GLY A 470 -1.41 8.73 -1.26
C GLY A 470 -2.16 7.65 -2.03
N MET A 471 -2.59 6.63 -1.29
CA MET A 471 -3.28 5.45 -1.81
C MET A 471 -4.76 5.68 -2.09
N GLY A 472 -5.33 6.80 -1.67
CA GLY A 472 -6.73 7.15 -1.86
C GLY A 472 -7.12 8.38 -1.05
N GLU A 473 -8.37 8.81 -1.23
CA GLU A 473 -8.93 9.99 -0.56
C GLU A 473 -8.95 9.82 0.96
N LEU A 474 -9.46 8.68 1.46
CA LEU A 474 -9.49 8.37 2.89
C LEU A 474 -8.08 8.35 3.51
N HIS A 475 -7.07 7.85 2.78
CA HIS A 475 -5.69 7.86 3.26
C HIS A 475 -5.23 9.30 3.51
N ILE A 476 -5.45 10.21 2.55
CA ILE A 476 -5.07 11.61 2.67
C ILE A 476 -5.84 12.34 3.78
N GLU A 477 -7.15 12.08 3.92
CA GLU A 477 -7.95 12.63 5.01
C GLU A 477 -7.39 12.27 6.39
N ILE A 478 -6.99 11.00 6.57
CA ILE A 478 -6.42 10.53 7.83
C ILE A 478 -5.06 11.16 8.06
N ILE A 479 -4.21 11.26 7.04
CA ILE A 479 -2.91 11.95 7.15
C ILE A 479 -3.11 13.42 7.53
N HIS A 480 -4.07 14.12 6.93
CA HIS A 480 -4.41 15.50 7.25
C HIS A 480 -4.86 15.67 8.71
N ASP A 481 -5.77 14.82 9.17
CA ASP A 481 -6.24 14.84 10.56
C ASP A 481 -5.13 14.46 11.55
N ARG A 482 -4.24 13.52 11.20
CA ARG A 482 -3.05 13.18 12.00
C ARG A 482 -2.09 14.37 12.11
N ILE A 483 -1.82 15.10 11.03
CA ILE A 483 -1.00 16.32 11.09
C ILE A 483 -1.61 17.33 12.06
N LYS A 484 -2.94 17.50 12.03
CA LYS A 484 -3.64 18.40 12.93
C LYS A 484 -3.59 17.93 14.39
N ARG A 485 -3.94 16.68 14.69
CA ARG A 485 -4.06 16.17 16.06
C ARG A 485 -2.71 15.81 16.70
N GLU A 486 -1.83 15.14 15.95
CA GLU A 486 -0.54 14.68 16.47
C GLU A 486 0.50 15.79 16.47
N TYR A 487 0.61 16.58 15.40
CA TYR A 487 1.65 17.61 15.26
C TYR A 487 1.16 19.02 15.60
N GLY A 488 -0.15 19.23 15.75
CA GLY A 488 -0.72 20.53 16.09
C GLY A 488 -0.60 21.56 14.97
N VAL A 489 -0.47 21.11 13.72
CA VAL A 489 -0.34 21.99 12.55
C VAL A 489 -1.65 21.95 11.77
N GLU A 490 -2.36 23.07 11.71
CA GLU A 490 -3.51 23.20 10.81
C GLU A 490 -3.01 23.34 9.38
N THR A 491 -3.50 22.51 8.47
CA THR A 491 -3.10 22.55 7.05
C THR A 491 -4.33 22.65 6.16
N TYR A 492 -4.14 23.17 4.95
CA TYR A 492 -5.19 23.25 3.94
C TYR A 492 -4.88 22.30 2.80
N LEU A 493 -5.88 21.50 2.41
CA LEU A 493 -5.80 20.65 1.23
C LEU A 493 -6.44 21.37 0.05
N GLY A 494 -5.75 21.34 -1.10
CA GLY A 494 -6.25 21.91 -2.35
C GLY A 494 -6.16 20.93 -3.52
N PRO A 495 -6.88 21.20 -4.62
CA PRO A 495 -6.69 20.47 -5.86
C PRO A 495 -5.30 20.77 -6.45
N LEU A 496 -4.76 19.83 -7.24
CA LEU A 496 -3.51 20.08 -7.96
C LEU A 496 -3.66 21.27 -8.90
N GLN A 497 -2.67 22.16 -8.90
CA GLN A 497 -2.54 23.14 -9.98
C GLN A 497 -1.98 22.44 -11.22
N ILE A 498 -2.64 22.66 -12.35
CA ILE A 498 -2.22 22.08 -13.62
C ILE A 498 -1.16 22.99 -14.21
N ALA A 499 0.04 22.44 -14.44
CA ALA A 499 1.14 23.13 -15.09
C ALA A 499 0.89 23.26 -16.60
N TYR A 500 0.00 24.17 -16.99
CA TYR A 500 -0.23 24.53 -18.39
C TYR A 500 1.03 25.16 -19.01
N ARG A 501 1.14 25.07 -20.33
CA ARG A 501 2.18 25.76 -21.12
C ARG A 501 1.52 26.64 -22.18
N GLU A 502 2.29 27.57 -22.75
CA GLU A 502 1.86 28.37 -23.89
C GLU A 502 2.65 27.97 -25.14
N THR A 503 2.03 28.02 -26.31
CA THR A 503 2.71 27.87 -27.59
C THR A 503 2.14 28.84 -28.60
N ILE A 504 2.76 28.93 -29.79
CA ILE A 504 2.30 29.77 -30.89
C ILE A 504 1.82 28.91 -32.06
N LEU A 505 0.88 29.42 -32.85
CA LEU A 505 0.35 28.73 -34.03
C LEU A 505 0.97 29.20 -35.34
N ASN A 506 1.40 30.46 -35.41
CA ASN A 506 1.93 31.09 -36.61
C ASN A 506 3.30 31.72 -36.32
N ALA A 507 4.13 31.79 -37.36
CA ALA A 507 5.40 32.49 -37.27
C ALA A 507 5.18 34.01 -37.12
N ALA A 508 6.00 34.66 -36.30
CA ALA A 508 5.95 36.09 -36.07
C ALA A 508 7.36 36.69 -35.97
N GLN A 509 7.54 37.86 -36.57
CA GLN A 509 8.79 38.61 -36.54
C GLN A 509 8.64 39.91 -35.75
N ALA A 510 9.66 40.23 -34.96
CA ALA A 510 9.76 41.48 -34.26
C ALA A 510 11.18 42.04 -34.28
N THR A 511 11.25 43.36 -34.30
CA THR A 511 12.49 44.12 -34.14
C THR A 511 12.36 44.97 -32.90
N ASP A 512 13.44 45.09 -32.13
CA ASP A 512 13.48 45.94 -30.96
C ASP A 512 14.81 46.67 -30.82
N ILE A 513 14.74 47.91 -30.32
CA ILE A 513 15.88 48.80 -30.14
C ILE A 513 15.95 49.24 -28.69
N LEU A 514 17.06 48.95 -28.03
CA LEU A 514 17.36 49.39 -26.68
C LEU A 514 18.47 50.43 -26.73
N ASP A 515 18.13 51.69 -26.49
CA ASP A 515 19.05 52.82 -26.33
C ASP A 515 18.87 53.37 -24.91
N LYS A 516 19.85 53.10 -24.03
CA LYS A 516 19.84 53.56 -22.64
C LYS A 516 21.24 53.92 -22.20
N THR A 517 21.37 55.05 -21.52
CA THR A 517 22.60 55.46 -20.85
C THR A 517 22.49 55.08 -19.37
N VAL A 518 23.44 54.28 -18.88
CA VAL A 518 23.52 53.89 -17.46
C VAL A 518 24.89 54.29 -16.93
N GLY A 519 24.92 55.24 -16.00
CA GLY A 519 26.16 55.92 -15.62
C GLY A 519 26.74 56.70 -16.81
N ASP A 520 28.03 56.53 -17.08
CA ASP A 520 28.74 57.18 -18.19
C ASP A 520 28.75 56.37 -19.50
N LYS A 521 28.13 55.18 -19.50
CA LYS A 521 28.13 54.27 -20.66
C LYS A 521 26.79 54.31 -21.39
N ARG A 522 26.85 54.50 -22.72
CA ARG A 522 25.70 54.35 -23.61
C ARG A 522 25.60 52.91 -24.08
N HIS A 523 24.47 52.28 -23.79
CA HIS A 523 24.16 50.93 -24.22
C HIS A 523 23.17 51.00 -25.39
N PHE A 524 23.59 50.48 -26.55
CA PHE A 524 22.79 50.49 -27.77
C PHE A 524 22.77 49.10 -28.40
N VAL A 525 21.57 48.52 -28.52
CA VAL A 525 21.32 47.20 -29.11
C VAL A 525 20.12 47.27 -30.02
N THR A 526 20.24 46.72 -31.23
CA THR A 526 19.08 46.40 -32.08
C THR A 526 19.07 44.90 -32.32
N ALA A 527 17.95 44.25 -32.01
CA ALA A 527 17.74 42.82 -32.20
C ALA A 527 16.49 42.55 -33.03
N GLU A 528 16.61 41.65 -33.99
CA GLU A 528 15.51 41.16 -34.82
C GLU A 528 15.40 39.64 -34.69
N LEU A 529 14.23 39.20 -34.24
CA LEU A 529 13.94 37.80 -33.95
C LEU A 529 12.70 37.36 -34.73
N GLU A 530 12.79 36.15 -35.24
CA GLU A 530 11.67 35.40 -35.79
C GLU A 530 11.37 34.22 -34.88
N VAL A 531 10.10 34.04 -34.53
CA VAL A 531 9.64 32.89 -33.73
C VAL A 531 8.69 32.08 -34.58
N ARG A 532 8.91 30.77 -34.65
CA ARG A 532 8.05 29.82 -35.39
C ARG A 532 7.70 28.64 -34.48
N PRO A 533 6.51 28.02 -34.66
CA PRO A 533 6.20 26.77 -33.96
C PRO A 533 7.16 25.67 -34.40
N THR A 534 7.61 24.86 -33.46
CA THR A 534 8.46 23.69 -33.74
C THR A 534 7.63 22.61 -34.43
N LEU A 535 8.15 22.03 -35.52
CA LEU A 535 7.51 20.94 -36.27
C LEU A 535 7.87 19.54 -35.74
N GLU A 536 8.86 19.44 -34.86
CA GLU A 536 9.28 18.17 -34.24
C GLU A 536 8.49 17.88 -32.96
N GLU A 537 7.96 16.66 -32.83
CA GLU A 537 7.37 16.10 -31.60
C GLU A 537 8.45 15.77 -30.54
N ARG A 538 9.36 16.70 -30.25
CA ARG A 538 10.31 16.55 -29.14
C ARG A 538 9.81 17.35 -27.95
N GLY A 539 9.56 16.65 -26.85
CA GLY A 539 9.23 17.21 -25.53
C GLY A 539 10.35 18.05 -24.89
N THR A 540 11.20 18.68 -25.69
CA THR A 540 12.22 19.61 -25.22
C THR A 540 11.56 20.91 -24.76
N THR A 541 11.75 21.22 -23.48
CA THR A 541 11.33 22.47 -22.85
C THR A 541 12.20 23.67 -23.22
N LYS A 542 13.33 23.43 -23.89
CA LYS A 542 14.25 24.49 -24.35
C LYS A 542 13.92 24.91 -25.78
N PRO A 543 13.84 26.22 -26.07
CA PRO A 543 13.66 26.71 -27.43
C PRO A 543 14.88 26.33 -28.27
N VAL A 544 14.64 25.90 -29.51
CA VAL A 544 15.72 25.67 -30.48
C VAL A 544 16.14 27.03 -31.03
N ILE A 545 17.41 27.39 -30.87
CA ILE A 545 17.92 28.70 -31.29
C ILE A 545 18.75 28.52 -32.55
N GLU A 546 18.28 29.11 -33.63
CA GLU A 546 18.97 29.17 -34.92
C GLU A 546 19.52 30.58 -35.15
N TYR A 547 20.70 30.67 -35.76
CA TYR A 547 21.31 31.93 -36.13
C TYR A 547 21.35 32.03 -37.65
N ALA A 548 20.87 33.15 -38.20
CA ALA A 548 21.05 33.43 -39.62
C ALA A 548 22.56 33.49 -39.98
N ALA A 549 22.91 33.11 -41.21
CA ALA A 549 24.31 33.07 -41.66
C ALA A 549 25.04 34.42 -41.47
N SER A 550 24.32 35.53 -41.70
CA SER A 550 24.77 36.90 -41.48
C SER A 550 25.16 37.21 -40.03
N VAL A 551 24.53 36.55 -39.06
CA VAL A 551 24.78 36.73 -37.63
C VAL A 551 25.95 35.86 -37.19
N MET A 552 26.05 34.63 -37.71
CA MET A 552 27.08 33.67 -37.31
C MET A 552 28.52 34.15 -37.61
N GLU A 553 28.71 34.93 -38.69
CA GLU A 553 30.02 35.50 -39.06
C GLU A 553 30.47 36.65 -38.16
N VAL A 554 29.53 37.36 -37.54
CA VAL A 554 29.79 38.62 -36.81
C VAL A 554 29.74 38.44 -35.28
N LEU A 555 29.20 37.32 -34.78
CA LEU A 555 28.83 37.18 -33.37
C LEU A 555 29.95 36.55 -32.51
N PRO A 556 30.48 37.26 -31.49
CA PRO A 556 31.37 36.68 -30.48
C PRO A 556 30.68 35.60 -29.64
N LYS A 557 31.40 34.53 -29.29
CA LYS A 557 30.89 33.44 -28.43
C LYS A 557 30.38 33.93 -27.06
N GLU A 558 30.94 35.02 -26.55
CA GLU A 558 30.52 35.62 -25.26
C GLU A 558 29.11 36.22 -25.31
N LEU A 559 28.68 36.72 -26.47
CA LEU A 559 27.34 37.27 -26.68
C LEU A 559 26.28 36.19 -26.91
N GLN A 560 26.67 34.97 -27.35
CA GLN A 560 25.75 33.84 -27.52
C GLN A 560 25.04 33.51 -26.20
N GLY A 561 25.80 33.40 -25.10
CA GLY A 561 25.21 33.14 -23.78
C GLY A 561 24.24 34.23 -23.32
N ALA A 562 24.46 35.49 -23.69
CA ALA A 562 23.54 36.59 -23.36
C ALA A 562 22.22 36.51 -24.15
N ILE A 563 22.28 36.12 -25.42
CA ILE A 563 21.12 35.92 -26.29
C ILE A 563 20.31 34.72 -25.81
N GLU A 564 20.96 33.59 -25.57
CA GLU A 564 20.32 32.37 -25.06
C GLU A 564 19.63 32.63 -23.71
N ASN A 565 20.28 33.34 -22.79
CA ASN A 565 19.67 33.76 -21.54
C ASN A 565 18.47 34.70 -21.76
N GLY A 566 18.56 35.63 -22.72
CA GLY A 566 17.47 36.54 -23.06
C GLY A 566 16.24 35.80 -23.58
N ILE A 567 16.43 34.86 -24.51
CA ILE A 567 15.39 34.02 -25.10
C ILE A 567 14.79 33.10 -24.03
N THR A 568 15.63 32.38 -23.27
CA THR A 568 15.18 31.45 -22.23
C THR A 568 14.36 32.18 -21.16
N ASN A 569 14.81 33.34 -20.69
CA ASN A 569 14.08 34.12 -19.69
C ASN A 569 12.72 34.61 -20.19
N SER A 570 12.61 35.00 -21.46
CA SER A 570 11.30 35.38 -22.04
C SER A 570 10.35 34.20 -22.21
N CYS A 571 10.85 32.95 -22.25
CA CYS A 571 10.00 31.77 -22.33
C CYS A 571 9.45 31.35 -20.96
N ILE A 572 9.98 31.86 -19.84
CA ILE A 572 9.49 31.51 -18.49
C ILE A 572 8.08 32.05 -18.26
N GLN A 573 7.78 33.25 -18.78
CA GLN A 573 6.49 33.91 -18.59
C GLN A 573 5.84 34.24 -19.93
N GLY A 574 4.84 33.45 -20.29
CA GLY A 574 4.08 33.61 -21.54
C GLY A 574 3.21 34.87 -21.59
N PRO A 575 2.82 35.33 -22.79
CA PRO A 575 2.08 36.58 -22.94
C PRO A 575 0.61 36.52 -22.51
N LEU A 576 -0.03 35.35 -22.51
CA LEU A 576 -1.48 35.24 -22.33
C LEU A 576 -1.87 35.07 -20.86
N LEU A 577 -1.38 34.00 -20.23
CA LEU A 577 -1.69 33.63 -18.85
C LEU A 577 -0.43 33.55 -17.98
N GLY A 578 0.73 33.92 -18.54
CA GLY A 578 2.00 33.87 -17.83
C GLY A 578 2.56 32.47 -17.68
N PHE A 579 2.04 31.48 -18.42
CA PHE A 579 2.57 30.12 -18.37
C PHE A 579 3.84 30.00 -19.21
N PRO A 580 4.76 29.07 -18.88
CA PRO A 580 5.99 28.91 -19.65
C PRO A 580 5.72 28.49 -21.11
N VAL A 581 6.46 29.08 -22.04
CA VAL A 581 6.31 28.87 -23.49
C VAL A 581 7.12 27.65 -23.93
N GLN A 582 6.50 26.77 -24.72
CA GLN A 582 7.12 25.55 -25.24
C GLN A 582 6.79 25.33 -26.73
N GLY A 583 7.63 24.55 -27.42
CA GLY A 583 7.40 24.14 -28.81
C GLY A 583 7.65 25.27 -29.79
N ILE A 584 8.69 26.06 -29.55
CA ILE A 584 9.07 27.18 -30.39
C ILE A 584 10.52 27.07 -30.85
N ASP A 585 10.74 27.38 -32.13
CA ASP A 585 12.07 27.67 -32.68
C ASP A 585 12.23 29.18 -32.82
N VAL A 586 13.39 29.67 -32.45
CA VAL A 586 13.73 31.09 -32.53
C VAL A 586 14.90 31.27 -33.48
N THR A 587 14.69 32.01 -34.56
CA THR A 587 15.74 32.41 -35.50
C THR A 587 16.18 33.84 -35.21
N VAL A 588 17.46 34.04 -34.89
CA VAL A 588 18.06 35.36 -34.76
C VAL A 588 18.43 35.87 -36.15
N GLN A 589 17.65 36.81 -36.67
CA GLN A 589 17.79 37.34 -38.04
C GLN A 589 18.88 38.41 -38.13
N SER A 590 18.88 39.36 -37.19
CA SER A 590 19.90 40.40 -37.11
C SER A 590 20.15 40.83 -35.67
N LEU A 591 21.42 41.13 -35.36
CA LEU A 591 21.81 41.68 -34.06
C LEU A 591 22.94 42.70 -34.26
N THR A 592 22.72 43.94 -33.80
CA THR A 592 23.74 44.99 -33.79
C THR A 592 23.94 45.47 -32.36
N VAL A 593 25.20 45.47 -31.90
CA VAL A 593 25.59 45.80 -30.53
C VAL A 593 26.70 46.83 -30.55
N HIS A 594 26.55 47.90 -29.78
CA HIS A 594 27.61 48.90 -29.60
C HIS A 594 28.70 48.39 -28.63
N PRO A 595 29.99 48.67 -28.84
CA PRO A 595 31.10 48.08 -28.06
C PRO A 595 31.00 48.21 -26.54
N ASP A 596 30.47 49.32 -26.01
CA ASP A 596 30.36 49.57 -24.57
C ASP A 596 29.14 48.89 -23.90
N THR A 597 28.44 48.01 -24.62
CA THR A 597 27.21 47.39 -24.15
C THR A 597 27.47 46.18 -23.26
N SER A 598 26.85 46.14 -22.08
CA SER A 598 26.94 44.98 -21.18
C SER A 598 26.09 43.80 -21.66
N HIS A 599 26.49 42.58 -21.31
CA HIS A 599 25.75 41.35 -21.65
C HIS A 599 24.32 41.34 -21.09
N THR A 600 24.10 41.96 -19.92
CA THR A 600 22.77 42.13 -19.32
C THR A 600 21.84 42.98 -20.17
N MET A 601 22.35 44.03 -20.81
CA MET A 601 21.57 44.91 -21.67
C MET A 601 21.22 44.24 -23.00
N VAL A 602 22.14 43.42 -23.54
CA VAL A 602 21.86 42.56 -24.71
C VAL A 602 20.75 41.56 -24.38
N SER A 603 20.87 40.82 -23.27
CA SER A 603 19.87 39.85 -22.82
C SER A 603 18.49 40.50 -22.60
N ALA A 604 18.44 41.70 -22.00
CA ALA A 604 17.20 42.45 -21.81
C ALA A 604 16.57 42.90 -23.13
N CYS A 605 17.36 43.36 -24.11
CA CYS A 605 16.86 43.74 -25.44
C CYS A 605 16.27 42.54 -26.18
N VAL A 606 16.97 41.41 -26.16
CA VAL A 606 16.53 40.15 -26.77
C VAL A 606 15.24 39.65 -26.12
N SER A 607 15.16 39.66 -24.79
CA SER A 607 13.96 39.28 -24.04
C SER A 607 12.75 40.16 -24.40
N ARG A 608 12.94 41.48 -24.52
CA ARG A 608 11.87 42.42 -24.93
C ARG A 608 11.44 42.21 -26.38
N CYS A 609 12.39 41.93 -27.27
CA CYS A 609 12.12 41.59 -28.67
C CYS A 609 11.30 40.29 -28.78
N MET A 610 11.69 39.27 -28.01
CA MET A 610 10.99 37.98 -27.96
C MET A 610 9.56 38.14 -27.45
N GLN A 611 9.34 38.90 -26.38
CA GLN A 611 7.99 39.21 -25.88
C GLN A 611 7.13 39.93 -26.92
N LYS A 612 7.71 40.85 -27.73
CA LYS A 612 7.00 41.50 -28.84
C LYS A 612 6.65 40.52 -29.95
N ALA A 613 7.55 39.60 -30.29
CA ALA A 613 7.29 38.57 -31.29
C ALA A 613 6.16 37.63 -30.83
N LEU A 614 6.24 37.13 -29.60
CA LEU A 614 5.23 36.26 -29.01
C LEU A 614 3.85 36.94 -28.92
N LYS A 615 3.78 38.24 -28.61
CA LYS A 615 2.51 39.01 -28.59
C LYS A 615 1.89 39.22 -29.97
N LYS A 616 2.69 39.20 -31.04
CA LYS A 616 2.18 39.29 -32.42
C LYS A 616 1.70 37.94 -32.95
N ALA A 617 2.21 36.85 -32.39
CA ALA A 617 1.77 35.51 -32.72
C ALA A 617 0.43 35.19 -32.05
N THR A 618 -0.32 34.29 -32.66
CA THR A 618 -1.54 33.70 -32.08
C THR A 618 -1.12 32.64 -31.07
N ILE A 619 -1.42 32.90 -29.79
CA ILE A 619 -1.02 32.06 -28.66
C ILE A 619 -2.11 31.04 -28.35
N GLN A 620 -1.71 29.79 -28.14
CA GLN A 620 -2.56 28.71 -27.70
C GLN A 620 -2.03 28.11 -26.39
N ILE A 621 -2.94 27.69 -25.52
CA ILE A 621 -2.56 27.07 -24.25
C ILE A 621 -2.48 25.55 -24.46
N LEU A 622 -1.41 24.96 -23.94
CA LEU A 622 -1.18 23.53 -23.90
C LEU A 622 -1.57 22.98 -22.53
N GLU A 623 -2.37 21.93 -22.51
CA GLU A 623 -2.67 21.13 -21.32
C GLU A 623 -1.81 19.86 -21.28
N PRO A 624 -1.42 19.37 -20.09
CA PRO A 624 -0.68 18.12 -19.95
C PRO A 624 -1.60 16.91 -20.20
N LEU A 625 -1.16 16.02 -21.08
CA LEU A 625 -1.79 14.75 -21.39
C LEU A 625 -1.08 13.64 -20.61
N MET A 626 -1.85 12.83 -19.89
CA MET A 626 -1.35 11.71 -19.10
C MET A 626 -1.52 10.41 -19.88
N ASN A 627 -0.51 9.56 -19.86
CA ASN A 627 -0.63 8.15 -20.18
C ASN A 627 -1.23 7.44 -18.98
N LEU A 628 -2.45 6.93 -19.14
CA LEU A 628 -3.24 6.26 -18.13
C LEU A 628 -3.32 4.77 -18.48
N GLU A 629 -2.75 3.92 -17.63
CA GLU A 629 -2.88 2.47 -17.73
C GLU A 629 -3.83 1.99 -16.64
N ILE A 630 -4.89 1.27 -17.02
CA ILE A 630 -5.90 0.75 -16.10
C ILE A 630 -5.94 -0.77 -16.19
N THR A 631 -5.77 -1.46 -15.08
CA THR A 631 -6.03 -2.89 -14.97
C THR A 631 -7.40 -3.12 -14.32
N VAL A 632 -8.31 -3.75 -15.06
CA VAL A 632 -9.69 -4.05 -14.64
C VAL A 632 -10.04 -5.51 -14.91
N SER A 633 -11.02 -6.05 -14.17
CA SER A 633 -11.62 -7.35 -14.55
C SER A 633 -12.44 -7.22 -15.82
N GLU A 634 -12.65 -8.34 -16.52
CA GLU A 634 -13.44 -8.38 -17.75
C GLU A 634 -14.90 -7.91 -17.54
N ASP A 635 -15.49 -8.21 -16.37
CA ASP A 635 -16.86 -7.83 -16.01
C ASP A 635 -17.07 -6.30 -15.92
N HIS A 636 -16.02 -5.55 -15.60
CA HIS A 636 -16.09 -4.10 -15.37
C HIS A 636 -15.45 -3.27 -16.48
N LEU A 637 -14.94 -3.92 -17.54
CA LEU A 637 -14.27 -3.23 -18.65
C LEU A 637 -15.18 -2.19 -19.32
N SER A 638 -16.44 -2.54 -19.61
CA SER A 638 -17.37 -1.64 -20.30
C SER A 638 -17.65 -0.35 -19.52
N ALA A 639 -17.79 -0.45 -18.20
CA ALA A 639 -17.99 0.70 -17.32
C ALA A 639 -16.76 1.62 -17.29
N ALA A 640 -15.55 1.05 -17.21
CA ALA A 640 -14.31 1.82 -17.24
C ALA A 640 -14.10 2.56 -18.57
N LEU A 641 -14.41 1.91 -19.70
CA LEU A 641 -14.31 2.53 -21.03
C LEU A 641 -15.32 3.68 -21.22
N ALA A 642 -16.54 3.54 -20.69
CA ALA A 642 -17.56 4.57 -20.76
C ALA A 642 -17.15 5.85 -19.99
N ASP A 643 -16.60 5.69 -18.78
CA ASP A 643 -16.11 6.83 -17.98
C ASP A 643 -14.89 7.49 -18.63
N LEU A 644 -13.96 6.72 -19.22
CA LEU A 644 -12.84 7.29 -19.99
C LEU A 644 -13.30 8.14 -21.17
N ALA A 645 -14.31 7.69 -21.91
CA ALA A 645 -14.87 8.46 -23.02
C ALA A 645 -15.49 9.77 -22.55
N GLN A 646 -16.11 9.81 -21.36
CA GLN A 646 -16.65 11.03 -20.76
C GLN A 646 -15.54 12.02 -20.35
N ARG A 647 -14.34 11.52 -20.02
CA ARG A 647 -13.18 12.30 -19.56
C ARG A 647 -12.24 12.76 -20.67
N ARG A 648 -12.73 12.86 -21.92
CA ARG A 648 -11.90 13.19 -23.09
C ARG A 648 -10.72 12.23 -23.29
N GLY A 649 -10.84 10.99 -22.82
CA GLY A 649 -9.80 9.97 -22.94
C GLY A 649 -9.78 9.33 -24.32
N SER A 650 -8.59 9.21 -24.90
CA SER A 650 -8.35 8.48 -26.14
C SER A 650 -7.73 7.13 -25.85
N ILE A 651 -8.46 6.05 -26.13
CA ILE A 651 -7.97 4.68 -25.92
C ILE A 651 -6.95 4.35 -27.00
N GLN A 652 -5.74 3.97 -26.59
CA GLN A 652 -4.66 3.57 -27.49
C GLN A 652 -4.67 2.05 -27.69
N GLU A 653 -4.71 1.29 -26.60
CA GLU A 653 -4.61 -0.16 -26.65
C GLU A 653 -5.42 -0.82 -25.52
N ILE A 654 -5.94 -2.03 -25.78
CA ILE A 654 -6.53 -2.91 -24.77
C ILE A 654 -5.82 -4.25 -24.84
N GLN A 655 -5.02 -4.56 -23.81
CA GLN A 655 -4.27 -5.79 -23.67
C GLN A 655 -4.98 -6.77 -22.74
N SER A 656 -4.73 -8.06 -22.93
CA SER A 656 -5.30 -9.13 -22.09
C SER A 656 -4.21 -9.72 -21.22
N ARG A 657 -4.38 -9.68 -19.90
CA ARG A 657 -3.40 -10.18 -18.92
C ARG A 657 -4.09 -11.13 -17.94
N GLN A 658 -4.00 -12.42 -18.21
CA GLN A 658 -4.65 -13.50 -17.43
C GLN A 658 -6.17 -13.26 -17.32
N ASP A 659 -6.71 -13.14 -16.10
CA ASP A 659 -8.12 -12.89 -15.80
C ASP A 659 -8.48 -11.37 -15.89
N ASN A 660 -7.49 -10.50 -16.15
CA ASN A 660 -7.67 -9.04 -16.20
C ASN A 660 -7.44 -8.48 -17.62
N ARG A 661 -8.02 -7.31 -17.86
CA ARG A 661 -7.81 -6.47 -19.05
C ARG A 661 -7.03 -5.23 -18.65
N VAL A 662 -6.05 -4.86 -19.46
CA VAL A 662 -5.23 -3.66 -19.28
C VAL A 662 -5.59 -2.67 -20.38
N VAL A 663 -6.10 -1.50 -20.02
CA VAL A 663 -6.49 -0.42 -20.94
C VAL A 663 -5.44 0.67 -20.86
N VAL A 664 -4.80 0.98 -21.99
CA VAL A 664 -3.86 2.09 -22.13
C VAL A 664 -4.57 3.22 -22.86
N ALA A 665 -4.67 4.38 -22.23
CA ALA A 665 -5.39 5.54 -22.75
C ALA A 665 -4.62 6.84 -22.48
N ALA A 666 -4.79 7.82 -23.35
CA ALA A 666 -4.28 9.17 -23.14
C ALA A 666 -5.40 10.07 -22.62
N VAL A 667 -5.23 10.70 -21.46
CA VAL A 667 -6.27 11.50 -20.79
C VAL A 667 -5.69 12.83 -20.31
N PRO A 668 -6.37 13.98 -20.51
CA PRO A 668 -5.92 15.24 -19.94
C PRO A 668 -5.88 15.22 -18.42
N LEU A 669 -4.79 15.69 -17.80
CA LEU A 669 -4.62 15.68 -16.33
C LEU A 669 -5.80 16.37 -15.61
N ALA A 670 -6.36 17.41 -16.23
CA ALA A 670 -7.53 18.14 -15.70
C ALA A 670 -8.74 17.25 -15.42
N GLU A 671 -8.94 16.21 -16.23
CA GLU A 671 -10.11 15.31 -16.14
C GLU A 671 -9.85 14.11 -15.20
N THR A 672 -8.61 13.94 -14.74
CA THR A 672 -8.21 12.83 -13.85
C THR A 672 -8.36 13.15 -12.37
N MET A 673 -8.81 14.36 -12.03
CA MET A 673 -9.06 14.78 -10.65
C MET A 673 -10.12 13.88 -10.00
N GLY A 674 -9.76 13.23 -8.89
CA GLY A 674 -10.65 12.30 -8.19
C GLY A 674 -10.95 11.00 -8.96
N TYR A 675 -10.19 10.68 -10.01
CA TYR A 675 -10.43 9.51 -10.85
C TYR A 675 -10.41 8.20 -10.06
N SER A 676 -9.53 8.08 -9.06
CA SER A 676 -9.42 6.89 -8.21
C SER A 676 -10.75 6.53 -7.52
N THR A 677 -11.47 7.52 -7.02
CA THR A 677 -12.72 7.31 -6.28
C THR A 677 -13.82 6.81 -7.22
N VAL A 678 -13.93 7.43 -8.40
CA VAL A 678 -14.91 7.04 -9.43
C VAL A 678 -14.60 5.65 -10.00
N LEU A 679 -13.36 5.39 -10.38
CA LEU A 679 -12.95 4.08 -10.93
C LEU A 679 -13.21 2.95 -9.93
N ARG A 680 -12.92 3.16 -8.64
CA ARG A 680 -13.23 2.17 -7.60
C ARG A 680 -14.71 1.93 -7.46
N SER A 681 -15.54 2.98 -7.50
CA SER A 681 -17.00 2.82 -7.44
C SER A 681 -17.53 2.01 -8.63
N LEU A 682 -16.98 2.23 -9.83
CA LEU A 682 -17.40 1.51 -11.05
C LEU A 682 -16.96 0.04 -11.07
N THR A 683 -15.84 -0.26 -10.41
CA THR A 683 -15.18 -1.59 -10.49
C THR A 683 -15.27 -2.37 -9.19
N SER A 684 -16.13 -1.92 -8.25
CA SER A 684 -16.23 -2.48 -6.89
C SER A 684 -14.87 -2.56 -6.16
N GLY A 685 -13.97 -1.62 -6.44
CA GLY A 685 -12.62 -1.53 -5.86
C GLY A 685 -11.60 -2.52 -6.41
N SER A 686 -11.92 -3.26 -7.48
CA SER A 686 -11.01 -4.27 -8.06
C SER A 686 -9.97 -3.70 -9.02
N ALA A 687 -10.20 -2.51 -9.56
CA ALA A 687 -9.31 -1.91 -10.56
C ALA A 687 -8.15 -1.11 -9.95
N THR A 688 -7.03 -1.11 -10.66
CA THR A 688 -5.85 -0.30 -10.37
C THR A 688 -5.47 0.51 -11.60
N PHE A 689 -4.86 1.68 -11.41
CA PHE A 689 -4.37 2.49 -12.52
C PHE A 689 -3.05 3.20 -12.18
N THR A 690 -2.30 3.55 -13.21
CA THR A 690 -1.09 4.36 -13.14
C THR A 690 -1.20 5.57 -14.07
N LEU A 691 -0.56 6.68 -13.69
CA LEU A 691 -0.56 7.93 -14.43
C LEU A 691 0.87 8.42 -14.65
N GLU A 692 1.26 8.60 -15.91
CA GLU A 692 2.54 9.19 -16.30
C GLU A 692 2.33 10.34 -17.28
N LEU A 693 3.19 11.37 -17.25
CA LEU A 693 3.10 12.46 -18.21
C LEU A 693 3.51 11.94 -19.60
N ALA A 694 2.61 12.01 -20.58
CA ALA A 694 2.89 11.60 -21.96
C ALA A 694 3.44 12.77 -22.78
N SER A 695 2.65 13.85 -22.87
CA SER A 695 2.95 15.00 -23.73
C SER A 695 2.10 16.21 -23.33
N TYR A 696 2.24 17.29 -24.07
CA TYR A 696 1.40 18.48 -23.96
C TYR A 696 0.55 18.61 -25.23
N GLN A 697 -0.75 18.80 -25.06
CA GLN A 697 -1.71 18.95 -26.16
C GLN A 697 -2.34 20.34 -26.14
N ALA A 698 -2.57 20.90 -27.31
CA ALA A 698 -3.18 22.22 -27.43
C ALA A 698 -4.70 22.18 -27.14
N LEU A 699 -5.16 23.09 -26.29
CA LEU A 699 -6.58 23.23 -25.93
C LEU A 699 -7.40 23.78 -27.09
N ASN A 700 -8.64 23.32 -27.22
CA ASN A 700 -9.57 23.89 -28.19
C ASN A 700 -9.97 25.32 -27.80
N SER A 701 -10.39 26.16 -28.77
CA SER A 701 -10.73 27.57 -28.52
C SER A 701 -11.81 27.76 -27.43
N GLN A 702 -12.76 26.83 -27.32
CA GLN A 702 -13.80 26.84 -26.28
C GLN A 702 -13.21 26.59 -24.88
N GLU A 703 -12.35 25.58 -24.75
CA GLU A 703 -11.71 25.20 -23.48
C GLU A 703 -10.72 26.27 -23.02
N GLN A 704 -9.96 26.85 -23.95
CA GLN A 704 -9.07 27.97 -23.69
C GLN A 704 -9.85 29.19 -23.14
N SER A 705 -11.03 29.47 -23.71
CA SER A 705 -11.91 30.54 -23.24
C SER A 705 -12.47 30.25 -21.83
N ALA A 706 -12.85 29.01 -21.56
CA ALA A 706 -13.32 28.59 -20.24
C ALA A 706 -12.22 28.71 -19.16
N LEU A 707 -10.98 28.34 -19.51
CA LEU A 707 -9.82 28.49 -18.61
C LEU A 707 -9.55 29.97 -18.30
N LEU A 708 -9.62 30.85 -19.30
CA LEU A 708 -9.48 32.29 -19.14
C LEU A 708 -10.56 32.85 -18.19
N GLN A 709 -11.82 32.44 -18.36
CA GLN A 709 -12.92 32.87 -17.49
C GLN A 709 -12.77 32.42 -16.04
N ARG A 710 -12.38 31.16 -15.81
CA ARG A 710 -12.11 30.63 -14.46
C ARG A 710 -11.03 31.45 -13.74
N ARG A 711 -9.94 31.79 -14.42
CA ARG A 711 -8.84 32.55 -13.81
C ARG A 711 -9.18 34.02 -13.57
N MET A 712 -10.11 34.58 -14.33
CA MET A 712 -10.66 35.91 -14.11
C MET A 712 -11.72 35.96 -12.99
N GLY A 713 -12.06 34.82 -12.36
CA GLY A 713 -13.02 34.73 -11.26
C GLY A 713 -14.47 35.00 -11.67
N LEU A 714 -14.79 34.82 -12.96
CA LEU A 714 -16.12 35.08 -13.53
C LEU A 714 -17.03 33.84 -13.54
N VAL A 715 -16.50 32.66 -13.16
CA VAL A 715 -17.21 31.38 -13.02
C VAL A 715 -16.64 30.61 -11.84
#